data_AF-Q23BK2-F1
#
_entry.id   AF-Q23BK2-F1
#
_cell.length_a   1.000
_cell.length_b   1.000
_cell.length_c   1.000
_cell.angle_alpha   90.00
_cell.angle_beta   90.00
_cell.angle_gamma   90.00
#
_symmetry.space_group_name_H-M   'P 1'
#
loop_
_entity.id
_entity.type
_entity.pdbx_description
1 polymer ?
#
loop_
_entity_poly.entity_id
_entity_poly.type
_entity_poly.pdbx_seq_one_letter_code
_entity_poly.pdbx_strand_id
1 'polypeptide(L)'
;MNIKFFIVFLLALSQIASQSVTVPGANVSCSTPTDCSTCPQSGYFSWQPSGNLCQIADCSSYSASATYSGLSDLFCQSCIAQTSSSYANQVGATCVSTPSSCNTSPISGTGWSDTTCQLCSTSLYANIAGTTCLQISQSCGSSSNFTDATCLACYGTSKQYASYDQTKCVQSTISCSSTSGWTDTNCAICNSQTPYASTDTNSCVNSTMSCTSQTGWTDNNCSICSPTSPYAIVGGTTCVASSQTCGSTSGWSDSDCQLCHGSNTYFASGDGSTCVQSTQSCGSTSGWTDTSCAACFPGTKIHATVDQTNCVASSVVCSATTGWSDNDCSLCNPSSPFAAVDKKSCVASSQSCNSTSGWSDSDCGLCTPSSPYASSDGTQCVASTISCSSTSGWTNKNCQLCNSSSPYATADGSSCVNSTISCDSTSGWTDPNCNLCYPSQPYATANGNQCVASSQSCNSTSNWTDSDCALCTPSKPFASGDSNSCVAATQSCGSTSGWTDANCLLCTPSEPYATTDGTSCVASTQSCNSTSNWTDNNCSLCTPSTPFANSARTGCSDPSVQCVGRDPTQAAQVWTDSDCAACFKTGYRAQSDGSACVNCNATSGMSNNDCGLCNGTDDGDSQYANSQGACVSVDCSQTSGWVDSDCQTCNPGAPYASSDGTSCFATTNSVILTFSLIFIIFILI
;
A
#
# COMPACT_ATOMS: atom_id res chain seq x y z
N MET A 1 -54.62 -50.99 153.42
CA MET A 1 -53.99 -52.01 152.53
C MET A 1 -54.83 -53.27 152.57
N ASN A 2 -55.40 -53.67 151.44
CA ASN A 2 -56.00 -54.99 151.22
C ASN A 2 -55.75 -55.34 149.75
N ILE A 3 -54.75 -56.18 149.48
CA ILE A 3 -54.21 -56.47 148.13
C ILE A 3 -55.29 -57.02 147.17
N LYS A 4 -56.38 -57.56 147.72
CA LYS A 4 -57.55 -58.04 146.97
C LYS A 4 -58.33 -56.91 146.29
N PHE A 5 -58.32 -55.68 146.83
CA PHE A 5 -59.03 -54.55 146.22
C PHE A 5 -58.27 -53.97 145.01
N PHE A 6 -56.94 -54.06 144.99
CA PHE A 6 -56.11 -53.57 143.88
C PHE A 6 -56.16 -54.51 142.67
N ILE A 7 -56.25 -55.84 142.90
CA ILE A 7 -56.38 -56.84 141.83
C ILE A 7 -57.76 -56.79 141.18
N VAL A 8 -58.84 -56.54 141.94
CA VAL A 8 -60.19 -56.36 141.37
C VAL A 8 -60.30 -55.05 140.58
N PHE A 9 -59.63 -53.97 141.04
CA PHE A 9 -59.59 -52.70 140.30
C PHE A 9 -58.79 -52.81 138.98
N LEU A 10 -57.68 -53.57 138.96
CA LEU A 10 -56.91 -53.84 137.73
C LEU A 10 -57.62 -54.78 136.74
N LEU A 11 -58.41 -55.75 137.22
CA LEU A 11 -59.24 -56.61 136.36
C LEU A 11 -60.49 -55.89 135.80
N ALA A 12 -61.00 -54.86 136.49
CA ALA A 12 -62.08 -54.02 135.97
C ALA A 12 -61.56 -53.01 134.92
N LEU A 13 -60.31 -52.52 135.06
CA LEU A 13 -59.67 -51.63 134.08
C LEU A 13 -59.23 -52.34 132.79
N SER A 14 -59.01 -53.66 132.79
CA SER A 14 -58.67 -54.42 131.59
C SER A 14 -59.88 -54.84 130.73
N GLN A 15 -61.12 -54.72 131.22
CA GLN A 15 -62.34 -55.02 130.42
C GLN A 15 -62.96 -53.80 129.73
N ILE A 16 -62.44 -52.59 129.97
CA ILE A 16 -62.96 -51.36 129.35
C ILE A 16 -62.16 -50.97 128.08
N ALA A 17 -61.02 -51.62 127.80
CA ALA A 17 -60.13 -51.29 126.69
C ALA A 17 -60.31 -52.13 125.40
N SER A 18 -61.42 -52.83 125.22
CA SER A 18 -61.69 -53.67 124.02
C SER A 18 -63.11 -53.56 123.46
N GLN A 19 -63.76 -52.41 123.64
CA GLN A 19 -64.85 -52.03 122.74
C GLN A 19 -64.21 -51.37 121.51
N SER A 20 -63.98 -52.16 120.46
CA SER A 20 -63.74 -51.63 119.13
C SER A 20 -64.98 -50.82 118.74
N VAL A 21 -64.88 -49.49 118.83
CA VAL A 21 -65.88 -48.59 118.30
C VAL A 21 -65.88 -48.81 116.79
N THR A 22 -66.82 -49.61 116.30
CA THR A 22 -67.03 -49.74 114.87
C THR A 22 -67.46 -48.38 114.35
N VAL A 23 -66.73 -47.86 113.37
CA VAL A 23 -67.08 -46.59 112.74
C VAL A 23 -67.75 -46.96 111.42
N PRO A 24 -69.09 -47.01 111.36
CA PRO A 24 -69.77 -47.29 110.10
C PRO A 24 -69.40 -46.21 109.08
N GLY A 25 -69.25 -46.62 107.81
CA GLY A 25 -68.99 -45.70 106.72
C GLY A 25 -70.15 -44.74 106.47
N ALA A 26 -69.90 -43.70 105.69
CA ALA A 26 -70.93 -42.84 105.13
C ALA A 26 -71.78 -43.59 104.10
N ASN A 27 -73.04 -43.19 103.98
CA ASN A 27 -73.97 -43.72 102.99
C ASN A 27 -73.55 -43.29 101.57
N VAL A 28 -73.45 -44.25 100.66
CA VAL A 28 -73.17 -44.05 99.23
C VAL A 28 -74.23 -44.76 98.37
N SER A 29 -74.38 -44.29 97.13
CA SER A 29 -75.30 -44.89 96.16
C SER A 29 -74.57 -45.91 95.30
N CYS A 30 -74.86 -47.19 95.50
CA CYS A 30 -74.44 -48.25 94.57
C CYS A 30 -75.37 -48.31 93.35
N SER A 31 -75.04 -49.13 92.35
CA SER A 31 -75.80 -49.23 91.09
C SER A 31 -77.28 -49.57 91.30
N THR A 32 -77.61 -50.26 92.40
CA THR A 32 -78.98 -50.41 92.89
C THR A 32 -79.04 -49.96 94.37
N PRO A 33 -79.86 -48.96 94.74
CA PRO A 33 -79.80 -48.33 96.07
C PRO A 33 -80.17 -49.22 97.26
N THR A 34 -80.88 -50.33 97.02
CA THR A 34 -81.37 -51.25 98.06
C THR A 34 -80.65 -52.59 98.12
N ASP A 35 -79.78 -52.90 97.15
CA ASP A 35 -79.01 -54.13 97.11
C ASP A 35 -77.50 -53.83 97.11
N CYS A 36 -76.93 -53.86 98.31
CA CYS A 36 -75.51 -53.59 98.53
C CYS A 36 -74.59 -54.69 98.02
N SER A 37 -75.11 -55.82 97.51
CA SER A 37 -74.30 -56.79 96.78
C SER A 37 -73.81 -56.26 95.43
N THR A 38 -74.49 -55.24 94.89
CA THR A 38 -74.11 -54.56 93.63
C THR A 38 -73.00 -53.52 93.79
N CYS A 39 -72.60 -53.20 95.02
CA CYS A 39 -71.45 -52.34 95.27
C CYS A 39 -70.14 -53.07 94.87
N PRO A 40 -69.09 -52.33 94.44
CA PRO A 40 -67.81 -52.94 94.12
C PRO A 40 -67.27 -53.76 95.31
N GLN A 41 -66.94 -55.03 95.05
CA GLN A 41 -66.43 -55.93 96.07
C GLN A 41 -65.06 -55.44 96.55
N SER A 42 -64.98 -54.95 97.78
CA SER A 42 -63.74 -54.68 98.48
C SER A 42 -63.41 -55.91 99.32
N GLY A 43 -62.44 -56.74 98.92
CA GLY A 43 -62.16 -58.04 99.55
C GLY A 43 -61.89 -58.00 101.07
N TYR A 44 -61.70 -56.81 101.64
CA TYR A 44 -61.39 -56.58 103.05
C TYR A 44 -62.55 -55.95 103.85
N PHE A 45 -63.59 -55.47 103.18
CA PHE A 45 -64.68 -54.70 103.81
C PHE A 45 -66.04 -55.16 103.29
N SER A 46 -67.01 -55.29 104.19
CA SER A 46 -68.37 -55.68 103.83
C SER A 46 -69.27 -54.45 103.68
N TRP A 47 -70.01 -54.41 102.57
CA TRP A 47 -71.11 -53.48 102.39
C TRP A 47 -72.32 -53.95 103.18
N GLN A 48 -73.01 -53.02 103.85
CA GLN A 48 -74.29 -53.28 104.52
C GLN A 48 -75.35 -52.24 104.12
N PRO A 49 -76.64 -52.61 104.14
CA PRO A 49 -77.73 -51.66 103.91
C PRO A 49 -77.81 -50.60 105.00
N SER A 50 -78.10 -49.36 104.60
CA SER A 50 -78.33 -48.21 105.50
C SER A 50 -79.44 -47.33 104.90
N GLY A 51 -80.69 -47.68 105.24
CA GLY A 51 -81.87 -47.08 104.61
C GLY A 51 -81.97 -47.46 103.13
N ASN A 52 -82.10 -46.46 102.25
CA ASN A 52 -82.13 -46.62 100.79
C ASN A 52 -80.73 -46.47 100.15
N LEU A 53 -79.66 -46.61 100.93
CA LEU A 53 -78.27 -46.47 100.49
C LEU A 53 -77.43 -47.60 101.09
N CYS A 54 -76.17 -47.68 100.70
CA CYS A 54 -75.21 -48.66 101.21
C CYS A 54 -74.08 -47.97 101.95
N GLN A 55 -73.54 -48.60 102.98
CA GLN A 55 -72.36 -48.13 103.70
C GLN A 55 -71.43 -49.31 104.02
N ILE A 56 -70.15 -49.05 104.23
CA ILE A 56 -69.23 -50.06 104.75
C ILE A 56 -69.54 -50.33 106.23
N ALA A 57 -69.56 -51.60 106.61
CA ALA A 57 -69.95 -52.04 107.95
C ALA A 57 -69.06 -51.48 109.06
N ASP A 58 -67.75 -51.44 108.80
CA ASP A 58 -66.76 -50.90 109.71
C ASP A 58 -65.57 -50.36 108.94
N CYS A 59 -65.36 -49.05 109.03
CA CYS A 59 -64.23 -48.35 108.41
C CYS A 59 -63.02 -48.23 109.34
N SER A 60 -63.12 -48.67 110.60
CA SER A 60 -62.01 -48.57 111.57
C SER A 60 -60.80 -49.42 111.18
N SER A 61 -61.00 -50.45 110.35
CA SER A 61 -59.95 -51.30 109.81
C SER A 61 -59.23 -50.70 108.59
N TYR A 62 -59.73 -49.59 108.03
CA TYR A 62 -59.03 -48.86 106.98
C TYR A 62 -57.92 -48.01 107.58
N SER A 63 -56.69 -48.23 107.11
CA SER A 63 -55.54 -47.38 107.41
C SER A 63 -54.87 -46.97 106.11
N ALA A 64 -54.59 -45.67 105.94
CA ALA A 64 -53.87 -45.17 104.77
C ALA A 64 -52.46 -45.77 104.61
N SER A 65 -51.92 -46.42 105.65
CA SER A 65 -50.61 -47.08 105.64
C SER A 65 -50.67 -48.59 105.37
N ALA A 66 -51.86 -49.18 105.22
CA ALA A 66 -52.03 -50.59 104.90
C ALA A 66 -52.19 -50.81 103.38
N THR A 67 -51.73 -51.97 102.90
CA THR A 67 -51.85 -52.33 101.48
C THR A 67 -53.18 -53.02 101.23
N TYR A 68 -54.06 -52.35 100.50
CA TYR A 68 -55.28 -52.95 99.98
C TYR A 68 -55.15 -53.17 98.47
N SER A 69 -56.08 -53.93 97.89
CA SER A 69 -56.27 -54.04 96.44
C SER A 69 -57.76 -54.04 96.14
N GLY A 70 -58.15 -53.47 95.00
CA GLY A 70 -59.54 -53.40 94.57
C GLY A 70 -60.40 -52.38 95.34
N LEU A 71 -59.80 -51.37 95.97
CA LEU A 71 -60.56 -50.23 96.49
C LEU A 71 -61.22 -49.48 95.31
N SER A 72 -62.48 -49.07 95.52
CA SER A 72 -63.25 -48.30 94.55
C SER A 72 -63.52 -46.89 95.06
N ASP A 73 -63.89 -45.97 94.16
CA ASP A 73 -64.30 -44.61 94.57
C ASP A 73 -65.46 -44.63 95.56
N LEU A 74 -66.41 -45.55 95.39
CA LEU A 74 -67.52 -45.75 96.32
C LEU A 74 -67.02 -46.16 97.71
N PHE A 75 -66.02 -47.05 97.79
CA PHE A 75 -65.40 -47.42 99.06
C PHE A 75 -64.78 -46.19 99.74
N CYS A 76 -64.00 -45.40 99.00
CA CYS A 76 -63.33 -44.21 99.53
C CYS A 76 -64.33 -43.15 99.99
N GLN A 77 -65.43 -42.97 99.25
CA GLN A 77 -66.54 -42.11 99.65
C GLN A 77 -67.28 -42.65 100.87
N SER A 78 -67.36 -43.97 101.09
CA SER A 78 -67.99 -44.49 102.31
C SER A 78 -67.06 -44.34 103.51
N CYS A 79 -65.80 -44.80 103.44
CA CYS A 79 -64.95 -44.84 104.64
C CYS A 79 -64.17 -43.56 104.97
N ILE A 80 -64.01 -42.63 104.02
CA ILE A 80 -63.17 -41.42 104.21
C ILE A 80 -63.96 -40.12 103.99
N ALA A 81 -65.26 -40.19 103.65
CA ALA A 81 -66.09 -39.02 103.30
C ALA A 81 -66.01 -37.80 104.24
N GLN A 82 -65.54 -37.95 105.47
CA GLN A 82 -65.40 -36.86 106.43
C GLN A 82 -64.20 -35.92 106.17
N THR A 83 -63.25 -36.25 105.27
CA THR A 83 -61.98 -35.50 105.17
C THR A 83 -61.62 -34.93 103.79
N SER A 84 -62.60 -34.69 102.90
CA SER A 84 -62.50 -34.16 101.50
C SER A 84 -62.65 -35.23 100.40
N SER A 85 -62.88 -34.79 99.15
CA SER A 85 -63.16 -35.59 97.95
C SER A 85 -62.17 -36.76 97.77
N SER A 86 -62.54 -37.94 98.29
CA SER A 86 -61.68 -39.12 98.35
C SER A 86 -62.07 -40.11 97.26
N TYR A 87 -61.14 -40.39 96.35
CA TYR A 87 -61.29 -41.36 95.25
C TYR A 87 -60.22 -42.45 95.37
N ALA A 88 -60.44 -43.63 94.79
CA ALA A 88 -59.41 -44.66 94.77
C ALA A 88 -58.33 -44.29 93.74
N ASN A 89 -57.05 -44.53 94.04
CA ASN A 89 -55.99 -44.41 93.04
C ASN A 89 -56.12 -45.48 91.93
N GLN A 90 -55.38 -45.36 90.82
CA GLN A 90 -55.56 -46.22 89.64
C GLN A 90 -55.31 -47.72 89.91
N VAL A 91 -54.44 -48.03 90.87
CA VAL A 91 -54.14 -49.41 91.28
C VAL A 91 -55.16 -49.96 92.29
N GLY A 92 -56.09 -49.13 92.78
CA GLY A 92 -57.11 -49.50 93.76
C GLY A 92 -56.53 -49.88 95.12
N ALA A 93 -55.41 -49.27 95.53
CA ALA A 93 -54.69 -49.64 96.76
C ALA A 93 -54.93 -48.67 97.92
N THR A 94 -55.12 -47.38 97.62
CA THR A 94 -55.34 -46.34 98.62
C THR A 94 -56.40 -45.35 98.14
N CYS A 95 -57.08 -44.74 99.09
CA CYS A 95 -57.96 -43.61 98.82
C CYS A 95 -57.17 -42.30 98.91
N VAL A 96 -57.31 -41.46 97.91
CA VAL A 96 -56.56 -40.22 97.74
C VAL A 96 -57.50 -39.03 97.59
N SER A 97 -57.12 -37.91 98.20
CA SER A 97 -57.86 -36.65 98.05
C SER A 97 -57.51 -36.02 96.70
N THR A 98 -58.43 -36.14 95.75
CA THR A 98 -58.26 -35.67 94.38
C THR A 98 -59.52 -34.94 93.90
N PRO A 99 -59.43 -34.02 92.92
CA PRO A 99 -60.60 -33.27 92.44
C PRO A 99 -61.70 -34.13 91.83
N SER A 100 -61.34 -35.28 91.24
CA SER A 100 -62.27 -36.21 90.56
C SER A 100 -61.67 -37.63 90.52
N SER A 101 -62.46 -38.61 90.06
CA SER A 101 -62.06 -40.02 90.01
C SER A 101 -60.78 -40.28 89.18
N CYS A 102 -59.82 -40.99 89.78
CA CYS A 102 -58.62 -41.49 89.09
C CYS A 102 -58.90 -42.63 88.10
N ASN A 103 -60.09 -43.22 88.13
CA ASN A 103 -60.45 -44.41 87.35
C ASN A 103 -61.19 -44.08 86.04
N THR A 104 -61.29 -42.80 85.70
CA THR A 104 -61.84 -42.34 84.41
C THR A 104 -60.76 -42.33 83.33
N SER A 105 -61.13 -42.63 82.07
CA SER A 105 -60.21 -42.57 80.93
C SER A 105 -60.82 -41.67 79.83
N PRO A 106 -60.29 -40.45 79.62
CA PRO A 106 -59.20 -39.79 80.36
C PRO A 106 -59.62 -39.34 81.78
N ILE A 107 -58.65 -39.17 82.68
CA ILE A 107 -58.88 -38.55 84.00
C ILE A 107 -59.17 -37.07 83.79
N SER A 108 -60.43 -36.66 83.90
CA SER A 108 -60.87 -35.29 83.60
C SER A 108 -61.62 -34.64 84.76
N GLY A 109 -61.38 -33.35 84.99
CA GLY A 109 -62.04 -32.53 86.02
C GLY A 109 -61.28 -31.21 86.23
N THR A 110 -61.86 -30.20 86.87
CA THR A 110 -61.14 -28.94 87.13
C THR A 110 -60.36 -28.99 88.44
N GLY A 111 -59.14 -28.46 88.46
CA GLY A 111 -58.33 -28.31 89.67
C GLY A 111 -57.24 -29.37 89.84
N TRP A 112 -56.90 -30.12 88.79
CA TRP A 112 -55.76 -31.02 88.81
C TRP A 112 -54.44 -30.24 88.84
N SER A 113 -53.58 -30.58 89.80
CA SER A 113 -52.16 -30.26 89.85
C SER A 113 -51.33 -31.53 89.73
N ASP A 114 -50.03 -31.41 89.41
CA ASP A 114 -49.13 -32.58 89.36
C ASP A 114 -49.17 -33.39 90.63
N THR A 115 -49.15 -32.73 91.79
CA THR A 115 -49.24 -33.39 93.10
C THR A 115 -50.52 -34.23 93.20
N THR A 116 -51.67 -33.69 92.78
CA THR A 116 -52.93 -34.44 92.82
C THR A 116 -53.01 -35.55 91.76
N CYS A 117 -52.43 -35.36 90.57
CA CYS A 117 -52.36 -36.42 89.56
C CYS A 117 -51.45 -37.57 90.00
N GLN A 118 -50.34 -37.25 90.67
CA GLN A 118 -49.40 -38.23 91.20
C GLN A 118 -49.98 -39.09 92.32
N LEU A 119 -51.03 -38.59 93.01
CA LEU A 119 -51.81 -39.41 93.94
C LEU A 119 -52.59 -40.53 93.22
N CYS A 120 -53.03 -40.30 91.98
CA CYS A 120 -53.68 -41.33 91.16
C CYS A 120 -52.68 -42.37 90.63
N SER A 121 -51.52 -41.92 90.15
CA SER A 121 -50.38 -42.74 89.74
C SER A 121 -49.13 -41.87 89.57
N THR A 122 -47.95 -42.37 89.94
CA THR A 122 -46.70 -41.60 89.93
C THR A 122 -46.23 -41.14 88.55
N SER A 123 -46.78 -41.72 87.47
CA SER A 123 -46.49 -41.36 86.07
C SER A 123 -47.51 -40.40 85.46
N LEU A 124 -48.43 -39.86 86.27
CA LEU A 124 -49.43 -38.89 85.83
C LEU A 124 -49.07 -37.46 86.23
N TYR A 125 -49.26 -36.54 85.30
CA TYR A 125 -49.04 -35.10 85.50
C TYR A 125 -50.26 -34.32 85.03
N ALA A 126 -50.51 -33.15 85.62
CA ALA A 126 -51.62 -32.31 85.20
C ALA A 126 -51.26 -31.57 83.91
N ASN A 127 -52.23 -31.43 83.01
CA ASN A 127 -52.08 -30.46 81.92
C ASN A 127 -52.07 -29.02 82.47
N ILE A 128 -51.65 -28.06 81.65
CA ILE A 128 -51.53 -26.66 82.11
C ILE A 128 -52.87 -26.03 82.47
N ALA A 129 -53.96 -26.46 81.83
CA ALA A 129 -55.30 -25.98 82.17
C ALA A 129 -55.82 -26.56 83.51
N GLY A 130 -55.13 -27.53 84.11
CA GLY A 130 -55.58 -28.23 85.31
C GLY A 130 -56.90 -28.98 85.11
N THR A 131 -57.18 -29.40 83.88
CA THR A 131 -58.44 -30.04 83.47
C THR A 131 -58.33 -31.56 83.29
N THR A 132 -57.12 -32.10 83.17
CA THR A 132 -56.89 -33.55 82.96
C THR A 132 -55.54 -33.98 83.54
N CYS A 133 -55.46 -35.23 84.01
CA CYS A 133 -54.18 -35.89 84.26
C CYS A 133 -53.75 -36.70 83.03
N LEU A 134 -52.48 -36.64 82.70
CA LEU A 134 -51.90 -37.21 81.48
C LEU A 134 -50.73 -38.11 81.84
N GLN A 135 -50.62 -39.24 81.14
CA GLN A 135 -49.47 -40.14 81.28
C GLN A 135 -48.33 -39.65 80.39
N ILE A 136 -47.47 -38.81 80.95
CA ILE A 136 -46.31 -38.21 80.28
C ILE A 136 -45.07 -38.42 81.15
N SER A 137 -43.88 -38.35 80.54
CA SER A 137 -42.61 -38.64 81.23
C SER A 137 -42.15 -37.55 82.19
N GLN A 138 -42.80 -36.38 82.20
CA GLN A 138 -42.44 -35.23 83.01
C GLN A 138 -43.61 -34.26 83.19
N SER A 139 -43.48 -33.35 84.15
CA SER A 139 -44.45 -32.28 84.40
C SER A 139 -44.57 -31.31 83.23
N CYS A 140 -45.77 -30.79 83.00
CA CYS A 140 -46.00 -29.70 82.06
C CYS A 140 -45.36 -28.36 82.50
N GLY A 141 -44.96 -28.25 83.76
CA GLY A 141 -44.19 -27.13 84.31
C GLY A 141 -42.66 -27.33 84.29
N SER A 142 -42.16 -28.44 83.74
CA SER A 142 -40.71 -28.65 83.54
C SER A 142 -40.10 -27.58 82.60
N SER A 143 -38.77 -27.40 82.67
CA SER A 143 -38.03 -26.39 81.88
C SER A 143 -37.09 -26.98 80.82
N SER A 144 -37.11 -28.29 80.61
CA SER A 144 -36.26 -29.00 79.65
C SER A 144 -36.90 -30.33 79.23
N ASN A 145 -36.34 -30.97 78.19
CA ASN A 145 -36.76 -32.28 77.67
C ASN A 145 -38.21 -32.35 77.16
N PHE A 146 -38.78 -31.22 76.73
CA PHE A 146 -40.06 -31.25 76.04
C PHE A 146 -39.93 -32.00 74.70
N THR A 147 -40.88 -32.90 74.46
CA THR A 147 -41.11 -33.50 73.13
C THR A 147 -42.40 -32.94 72.56
N ASP A 148 -42.60 -33.06 71.24
CA ASP A 148 -43.86 -32.67 70.61
C ASP A 148 -45.07 -33.38 71.25
N ALA A 149 -44.91 -34.66 71.60
CA ALA A 149 -45.94 -35.41 72.30
C ALA A 149 -46.24 -34.81 73.69
N THR A 150 -45.21 -34.42 74.45
CA THR A 150 -45.37 -33.73 75.74
C THR A 150 -46.06 -32.38 75.57
N CYS A 151 -45.69 -31.59 74.56
CA CYS A 151 -46.27 -30.28 74.32
C CYS A 151 -47.74 -30.35 73.92
N LEU A 152 -48.07 -31.22 72.97
CA LEU A 152 -49.46 -31.47 72.57
C LEU A 152 -50.30 -31.97 73.76
N ALA A 153 -49.77 -32.85 74.60
CA ALA A 153 -50.47 -33.32 75.78
C ALA A 153 -50.70 -32.17 76.79
N CYS A 154 -49.65 -31.40 77.10
CA CYS A 154 -49.69 -30.35 78.12
C CYS A 154 -50.51 -29.10 77.75
N TYR A 155 -50.44 -28.67 76.49
CA TYR A 155 -50.98 -27.40 76.01
C TYR A 155 -52.06 -27.57 74.92
N GLY A 156 -52.30 -28.79 74.45
CA GLY A 156 -53.22 -29.05 73.36
C GLY A 156 -52.78 -28.37 72.06
N THR A 157 -53.75 -27.97 71.25
CA THR A 157 -53.48 -27.33 69.95
C THR A 157 -52.86 -25.94 70.05
N SER A 158 -52.85 -25.34 71.24
CA SER A 158 -52.30 -23.99 71.46
C SER A 158 -50.78 -23.93 71.41
N LYS A 159 -50.06 -25.01 71.79
CA LYS A 159 -48.59 -25.14 71.73
C LYS A 159 -48.20 -26.60 71.54
N GLN A 160 -48.19 -27.04 70.29
CA GLN A 160 -48.11 -28.47 69.95
C GLN A 160 -46.68 -29.00 69.87
N TYR A 161 -45.70 -28.12 69.65
CA TYR A 161 -44.34 -28.53 69.31
C TYR A 161 -43.35 -28.07 70.36
N ALA A 162 -42.34 -28.89 70.65
CA ALA A 162 -41.23 -28.50 71.50
C ALA A 162 -40.30 -27.55 70.74
N SER A 163 -39.71 -26.56 71.41
CA SER A 163 -38.65 -25.74 70.84
C SER A 163 -37.42 -26.59 70.51
N TYR A 164 -36.53 -26.05 69.67
CA TYR A 164 -35.32 -26.77 69.24
C TYR A 164 -34.42 -27.21 70.41
N ASP A 165 -34.29 -26.35 71.43
CA ASP A 165 -33.53 -26.61 72.67
C ASP A 165 -34.32 -27.43 73.70
N GLN A 166 -35.55 -27.84 73.37
CA GLN A 166 -36.47 -28.63 74.22
C GLN A 166 -36.82 -27.97 75.56
N THR A 167 -36.67 -26.65 75.69
CA THR A 167 -36.92 -25.92 76.96
C THR A 167 -38.34 -25.39 77.09
N LYS A 168 -39.09 -25.27 75.99
CA LYS A 168 -40.46 -24.73 75.98
C LYS A 168 -41.32 -25.36 74.89
N CYS A 169 -42.64 -25.24 75.02
CA CYS A 169 -43.59 -25.56 73.97
C CYS A 169 -43.96 -24.30 73.18
N VAL A 170 -44.10 -24.43 71.86
CA VAL A 170 -44.32 -23.32 70.94
C VAL A 170 -45.48 -23.59 69.97
N GLN A 171 -46.03 -22.51 69.42
CA GLN A 171 -47.10 -22.55 68.42
C GLN A 171 -46.52 -22.37 67.02
N SER A 172 -45.88 -23.41 66.50
CA SER A 172 -45.41 -23.47 65.11
C SER A 172 -46.44 -24.19 64.23
N THR A 173 -46.38 -23.99 62.91
CA THR A 173 -47.20 -24.76 61.95
C THR A 173 -46.61 -26.14 61.65
N ILE A 174 -45.32 -26.35 61.94
CA ILE A 174 -44.59 -27.61 61.80
C ILE A 174 -43.79 -27.92 63.07
N SER A 175 -43.40 -29.19 63.25
CA SER A 175 -42.48 -29.58 64.33
C SER A 175 -41.15 -28.82 64.23
N CYS A 176 -40.61 -28.38 65.36
CA CYS A 176 -39.30 -27.74 65.39
C CYS A 176 -38.13 -28.71 65.12
N SER A 177 -38.43 -30.00 64.96
CA SER A 177 -37.51 -31.05 64.50
C SER A 177 -37.69 -31.40 63.02
N SER A 178 -38.56 -30.69 62.29
CA SER A 178 -38.79 -30.92 60.86
C SER A 178 -37.53 -30.66 60.03
N THR A 179 -37.37 -31.42 58.95
CA THR A 179 -36.28 -31.27 57.98
C THR A 179 -36.67 -30.48 56.73
N SER A 180 -37.93 -30.04 56.60
CA SER A 180 -38.41 -29.25 55.47
C SER A 180 -39.68 -28.46 55.80
N GLY A 181 -40.04 -27.51 54.93
CA GLY A 181 -41.24 -26.68 55.05
C GLY A 181 -41.08 -25.51 56.03
N TRP A 182 -39.85 -25.14 56.36
CA TRP A 182 -39.57 -24.02 57.23
C TRP A 182 -40.01 -22.69 56.61
N THR A 183 -40.61 -21.84 57.45
CA THR A 183 -40.94 -20.45 57.14
C THR A 183 -40.24 -19.57 58.18
N ASP A 184 -39.99 -18.30 57.87
CA ASP A 184 -39.41 -17.36 58.83
C ASP A 184 -40.19 -17.32 60.15
N THR A 185 -41.53 -17.39 60.07
CA THR A 185 -42.38 -17.47 61.26
C THR A 185 -42.11 -18.73 62.07
N ASN A 186 -42.01 -19.91 61.45
CA ASN A 186 -41.70 -21.14 62.15
C ASN A 186 -40.29 -21.11 62.77
N CYS A 187 -39.30 -20.59 62.04
CA CYS A 187 -37.92 -20.48 62.49
C CYS A 187 -37.78 -19.56 63.72
N ALA A 188 -38.33 -18.35 63.65
CA ALA A 188 -38.31 -17.41 64.78
C ALA A 188 -39.00 -17.96 66.04
N ILE A 189 -40.06 -18.76 65.87
CA ILE A 189 -40.80 -19.39 66.96
C ILE A 189 -40.00 -20.58 67.55
N CYS A 190 -39.43 -21.43 66.69
CA CYS A 190 -38.73 -22.65 67.09
C CYS A 190 -37.31 -22.42 67.62
N ASN A 191 -36.60 -21.41 67.13
CA ASN A 191 -35.25 -21.06 67.54
C ASN A 191 -34.97 -19.55 67.35
N SER A 192 -34.84 -18.81 68.44
CA SER A 192 -34.56 -17.37 68.39
C SER A 192 -33.18 -17.00 67.85
N GLN A 193 -32.23 -17.96 67.77
CA GLN A 193 -30.90 -17.73 67.21
C GLN A 193 -30.84 -17.93 65.69
N THR A 194 -31.83 -18.61 65.09
CA THR A 194 -31.90 -18.86 63.65
C THR A 194 -33.29 -18.46 63.13
N PRO A 195 -33.62 -17.15 63.11
CA PRO A 195 -34.99 -16.70 62.93
C PRO A 195 -35.52 -16.81 61.48
N TYR A 196 -34.69 -17.11 60.49
CA TYR A 196 -35.07 -17.11 59.07
C TYR A 196 -34.98 -18.50 58.47
N ALA A 197 -35.91 -18.85 57.57
CA ALA A 197 -35.83 -20.09 56.82
C ALA A 197 -34.83 -19.96 55.66
N SER A 198 -34.07 -21.01 55.34
CA SER A 198 -33.25 -21.06 54.13
C SER A 198 -34.11 -20.98 52.86
N THR A 199 -33.52 -20.61 51.72
CA THR A 199 -34.25 -20.47 50.44
C THR A 199 -34.89 -21.78 49.97
N ASP A 200 -34.28 -22.92 50.30
CA ASP A 200 -34.79 -24.26 50.00
C ASP A 200 -35.80 -24.78 51.05
N THR A 201 -36.08 -23.98 52.10
CA THR A 201 -36.99 -24.28 53.22
C THR A 201 -36.61 -25.51 54.06
N ASN A 202 -35.38 -26.03 53.92
CA ASN A 202 -34.93 -27.24 54.61
C ASN A 202 -34.31 -26.96 56.00
N SER A 203 -33.96 -25.71 56.28
CA SER A 203 -33.31 -25.35 57.54
C SER A 203 -33.67 -23.94 58.02
N CYS A 204 -33.41 -23.67 59.29
CA CYS A 204 -33.42 -22.33 59.86
C CYS A 204 -31.99 -21.81 59.97
N VAL A 205 -31.77 -20.55 59.61
CA VAL A 205 -30.46 -19.94 59.50
C VAL A 205 -30.36 -18.62 60.26
N ASN A 206 -29.16 -18.29 60.71
CA ASN A 206 -28.86 -17.05 61.43
C ASN A 206 -28.35 -15.99 60.44
N SER A 207 -29.25 -15.52 59.58
CA SER A 207 -28.97 -14.40 58.67
C SER A 207 -29.31 -13.07 59.34
N THR A 208 -28.72 -11.96 58.89
CA THR A 208 -29.10 -10.61 59.34
C THR A 208 -30.43 -10.13 58.73
N MET A 209 -30.94 -10.84 57.72
CA MET A 209 -32.17 -10.53 57.00
C MET A 209 -32.89 -11.80 56.53
N SER A 210 -34.19 -11.69 56.24
CA SER A 210 -34.98 -12.79 55.67
C SER A 210 -34.38 -13.28 54.35
N CYS A 211 -34.29 -14.60 54.21
CA CYS A 211 -33.86 -15.25 52.97
C CYS A 211 -34.89 -15.16 51.84
N THR A 212 -36.06 -14.55 52.10
CA THR A 212 -37.08 -14.24 51.09
C THR A 212 -37.06 -12.76 50.66
N SER A 213 -36.11 -11.96 51.17
CA SER A 213 -35.95 -10.56 50.77
C SER A 213 -35.55 -10.44 49.29
N GLN A 214 -36.09 -9.44 48.58
CA GLN A 214 -35.81 -9.21 47.15
C GLN A 214 -34.67 -8.22 46.90
N THR A 215 -34.11 -7.60 47.96
CA THR A 215 -33.04 -6.59 47.85
C THR A 215 -32.15 -6.60 49.09
N GLY A 216 -30.88 -6.21 48.93
CA GLY A 216 -29.91 -6.05 50.02
C GLY A 216 -29.07 -7.30 50.32
N TRP A 217 -29.07 -8.29 49.41
CA TRP A 217 -28.25 -9.48 49.54
C TRP A 217 -26.75 -9.13 49.59
N THR A 218 -26.07 -9.72 50.56
CA THR A 218 -24.60 -9.74 50.65
C THR A 218 -24.12 -11.18 50.52
N ASP A 219 -22.85 -11.40 50.17
CA ASP A 219 -22.26 -12.75 50.13
C ASP A 219 -22.43 -13.52 51.45
N ASN A 220 -22.35 -12.81 52.57
CA ASN A 220 -22.59 -13.42 53.88
C ASN A 220 -24.05 -13.90 54.01
N ASN A 221 -25.03 -13.13 53.54
CA ASN A 221 -26.42 -13.57 53.53
C ASN A 221 -26.66 -14.70 52.53
N CYS A 222 -26.05 -14.64 51.34
CA CYS A 222 -26.20 -15.67 50.31
C CYS A 222 -25.60 -17.02 50.74
N SER A 223 -24.39 -17.02 51.29
CA SER A 223 -23.76 -18.24 51.82
C SER A 223 -24.55 -18.89 52.97
N ILE A 224 -25.23 -18.08 53.79
CA ILE A 224 -26.08 -18.55 54.89
C ILE A 224 -27.43 -19.06 54.36
N CYS A 225 -28.12 -18.28 53.52
CA CYS A 225 -29.48 -18.56 53.08
C CYS A 225 -29.57 -19.55 51.91
N SER A 226 -28.55 -19.60 51.06
CA SER A 226 -28.51 -20.38 49.82
C SER A 226 -27.09 -20.92 49.57
N PRO A 227 -26.64 -21.95 50.31
CA PRO A 227 -25.25 -22.42 50.28
C PRO A 227 -24.75 -22.85 48.89
N THR A 228 -25.66 -23.29 48.02
CA THR A 228 -25.35 -23.66 46.62
C THR A 228 -25.18 -22.46 45.69
N SER A 229 -25.48 -21.25 46.16
CA SER A 229 -25.35 -19.97 45.43
C SER A 229 -24.85 -18.91 46.41
N PRO A 230 -23.58 -18.98 46.83
CA PRO A 230 -23.10 -18.28 48.01
C PRO A 230 -22.81 -16.79 47.79
N TYR A 231 -22.90 -16.28 46.56
CA TYR A 231 -22.49 -14.91 46.22
C TYR A 231 -23.68 -14.05 45.81
N ALA A 232 -23.72 -12.80 46.28
CA ALA A 232 -24.74 -11.84 45.87
C ALA A 232 -24.38 -11.23 44.52
N ILE A 233 -25.35 -11.05 43.63
CA ILE A 233 -25.12 -10.33 42.38
C ILE A 233 -24.80 -8.85 42.64
N VAL A 234 -24.18 -8.19 41.65
CA VAL A 234 -23.99 -6.75 41.63
C VAL A 234 -25.35 -6.06 41.71
N GLY A 235 -25.60 -5.29 42.77
CA GLY A 235 -26.89 -4.67 43.08
C GLY A 235 -27.68 -5.39 44.19
N GLY A 236 -27.25 -6.58 44.63
CA GLY A 236 -27.75 -7.25 45.83
C GLY A 236 -29.21 -7.69 45.74
N THR A 237 -29.72 -8.03 44.54
CA THR A 237 -31.13 -8.43 44.35
C THR A 237 -31.33 -9.95 44.42
N THR A 238 -30.30 -10.76 44.11
CA THR A 238 -30.35 -12.22 44.14
C THR A 238 -28.99 -12.84 44.49
N CYS A 239 -28.97 -14.14 44.75
CA CYS A 239 -27.75 -14.93 44.95
C CYS A 239 -27.44 -15.83 43.74
N VAL A 240 -26.17 -16.06 43.44
CA VAL A 240 -25.69 -16.85 42.29
C VAL A 240 -24.57 -17.81 42.67
N ALA A 241 -24.45 -18.88 41.88
CA ALA A 241 -23.37 -19.86 41.95
C ALA A 241 -22.23 -19.48 40.99
N SER A 242 -21.63 -18.30 41.21
CA SER A 242 -20.40 -17.89 40.52
C SER A 242 -19.20 -18.69 41.04
N SER A 243 -18.11 -18.80 40.26
CA SER A 243 -16.88 -19.43 40.73
C SER A 243 -16.15 -18.61 41.81
N GLN A 244 -16.49 -17.32 41.91
CA GLN A 244 -15.92 -16.35 42.84
C GLN A 244 -16.94 -15.27 43.25
N THR A 245 -16.63 -14.51 44.29
CA THR A 245 -17.48 -13.38 44.72
C THR A 245 -17.66 -12.35 43.61
N CYS A 246 -18.87 -11.79 43.50
CA CYS A 246 -19.17 -10.75 42.54
C CYS A 246 -18.48 -9.40 42.84
N GLY A 247 -17.76 -9.31 43.96
CA GLY A 247 -16.86 -8.19 44.30
C GLY A 247 -15.39 -8.45 43.98
N SER A 248 -15.03 -9.56 43.32
CA SER A 248 -13.65 -9.89 42.98
C SER A 248 -13.00 -8.85 42.03
N THR A 249 -11.68 -8.68 42.16
CA THR A 249 -10.88 -7.74 41.34
C THR A 249 -10.04 -8.43 40.27
N SER A 250 -10.12 -9.75 40.15
CA SER A 250 -9.44 -10.55 39.11
C SER A 250 -10.06 -11.95 39.02
N GLY A 251 -9.67 -12.70 37.99
CA GLY A 251 -10.10 -14.10 37.79
C GLY A 251 -11.48 -14.24 37.15
N TRP A 252 -12.04 -13.15 36.62
CA TRP A 252 -13.36 -13.17 36.00
C TRP A 252 -13.38 -14.03 34.74
N SER A 253 -14.37 -14.93 34.65
CA SER A 253 -14.79 -15.54 33.39
C SER A 253 -16.06 -14.88 32.86
N ASP A 254 -16.36 -15.08 31.57
CA ASP A 254 -17.61 -14.60 30.97
C ASP A 254 -18.84 -15.13 31.72
N SER A 255 -18.79 -16.39 32.15
CA SER A 255 -19.87 -16.99 32.92
C SER A 255 -20.07 -16.29 34.26
N ASP A 256 -18.98 -15.95 34.96
CA ASP A 256 -19.07 -15.24 36.24
C ASP A 256 -19.64 -13.83 36.03
N CYS A 257 -19.20 -13.11 34.99
CA CYS A 257 -19.70 -11.77 34.70
C CYS A 257 -21.20 -11.76 34.38
N GLN A 258 -21.67 -12.71 33.57
CA GLN A 258 -23.09 -12.81 33.23
C GLN A 258 -23.94 -13.15 34.44
N LEU A 259 -23.49 -14.07 35.30
CA LEU A 259 -24.16 -14.41 36.56
C LEU A 259 -24.18 -13.23 37.53
N CYS A 260 -23.03 -12.60 37.76
CA CYS A 260 -22.87 -11.53 38.73
C CYS A 260 -23.56 -10.22 38.32
N HIS A 261 -23.74 -9.94 37.03
CA HIS A 261 -24.48 -8.76 36.58
C HIS A 261 -25.93 -9.08 36.15
N GLY A 262 -26.32 -10.35 36.12
CA GLY A 262 -27.66 -10.78 35.71
C GLY A 262 -28.00 -10.44 34.26
N SER A 263 -26.99 -10.30 33.39
CA SER A 263 -27.16 -9.91 31.98
C SER A 263 -26.13 -10.58 31.08
N ASN A 264 -26.60 -11.09 29.94
CA ASN A 264 -25.77 -11.71 28.90
C ASN A 264 -24.90 -10.71 28.11
N THR A 265 -24.97 -9.41 28.43
CA THR A 265 -24.15 -8.36 27.79
C THR A 265 -22.86 -8.04 28.56
N TYR A 266 -22.60 -8.72 29.67
CA TYR A 266 -21.38 -8.56 30.44
C TYR A 266 -20.42 -9.72 30.18
N PHE A 267 -19.15 -9.41 29.98
CA PHE A 267 -18.09 -10.36 29.69
C PHE A 267 -16.86 -10.01 30.52
N ALA A 268 -15.97 -10.97 30.74
CA ALA A 268 -14.71 -10.68 31.40
C ALA A 268 -13.83 -9.84 30.47
N SER A 269 -13.16 -8.81 31.00
CA SER A 269 -12.16 -8.05 30.25
C SER A 269 -11.05 -8.98 29.74
N GLY A 270 -10.30 -8.55 28.72
CA GLY A 270 -9.30 -9.41 28.08
C GLY A 270 -8.16 -9.86 29.00
N ASP A 271 -7.95 -9.20 30.14
CA ASP A 271 -7.00 -9.55 31.20
C ASP A 271 -7.67 -10.25 32.41
N GLY A 272 -8.99 -10.46 32.37
CA GLY A 272 -9.77 -11.08 33.45
C GLY A 272 -9.86 -10.24 34.73
N SER A 273 -9.51 -8.95 34.68
CA SER A 273 -9.51 -8.08 35.87
C SER A 273 -10.89 -7.54 36.23
N THR A 274 -11.78 -7.37 35.25
CA THR A 274 -13.09 -6.72 35.43
C THR A 274 -14.17 -7.34 34.55
N CYS A 275 -15.44 -7.05 34.86
CA CYS A 275 -16.56 -7.32 33.94
C CYS A 275 -16.91 -6.06 33.16
N VAL A 276 -17.02 -6.20 31.85
CA VAL A 276 -17.27 -5.09 30.92
C VAL A 276 -18.53 -5.36 30.11
N GLN A 277 -19.30 -4.30 29.85
CA GLN A 277 -20.47 -4.40 28.99
C GLN A 277 -20.02 -4.31 27.53
N SER A 278 -20.25 -5.36 26.76
CA SER A 278 -19.85 -5.45 25.36
C SER A 278 -20.93 -6.16 24.55
N THR A 279 -20.93 -5.98 23.23
CA THR A 279 -21.81 -6.72 22.31
C THR A 279 -21.33 -8.15 22.07
N GLN A 280 -20.11 -8.48 22.47
CA GLN A 280 -19.48 -9.78 22.29
C GLN A 280 -18.45 -10.10 23.37
N SER A 281 -18.14 -11.40 23.54
CA SER A 281 -17.12 -11.88 24.46
C SER A 281 -15.74 -11.33 24.11
N CYS A 282 -14.97 -10.97 25.15
CA CYS A 282 -13.61 -10.48 24.97
C CYS A 282 -12.61 -11.58 24.53
N GLY A 283 -13.04 -12.85 24.55
CA GLY A 283 -12.32 -13.98 23.96
C GLY A 283 -12.74 -14.33 22.52
N SER A 284 -13.58 -13.52 21.88
CA SER A 284 -14.06 -13.76 20.50
C SER A 284 -12.93 -13.65 19.46
N THR A 285 -13.01 -14.45 18.40
CA THR A 285 -12.03 -14.44 17.28
C THR A 285 -12.50 -13.65 16.06
N SER A 286 -13.73 -13.11 16.08
CA SER A 286 -14.32 -12.34 14.99
C SER A 286 -15.47 -11.45 15.48
N GLY A 287 -15.87 -10.48 14.64
CA GLY A 287 -17.01 -9.57 14.91
C GLY A 287 -16.61 -8.30 15.67
N TRP A 288 -15.32 -8.11 15.94
CA TRP A 288 -14.82 -6.96 16.69
C TRP A 288 -15.23 -5.63 16.06
N THR A 289 -15.76 -4.77 16.91
CA THR A 289 -16.03 -3.35 16.65
C THR A 289 -15.18 -2.50 17.60
N ASP A 290 -14.91 -1.25 17.23
CA ASP A 290 -14.19 -0.32 18.10
C ASP A 290 -14.83 -0.20 19.49
N THR A 291 -16.17 -0.20 19.55
CA THR A 291 -16.91 -0.18 20.82
C THR A 291 -16.60 -1.42 21.67
N SER A 292 -16.63 -2.62 21.07
CA SER A 292 -16.29 -3.85 21.80
C SER A 292 -14.80 -3.93 22.18
N CYS A 293 -13.90 -3.41 21.34
CA CYS A 293 -12.47 -3.36 21.63
C CYS A 293 -12.17 -2.41 22.79
N ALA A 294 -12.73 -1.21 22.77
CA ALA A 294 -12.59 -0.23 23.85
C ALA A 294 -13.18 -0.74 25.18
N ALA A 295 -14.29 -1.50 25.13
CA ALA A 295 -14.85 -2.14 26.32
C ALA A 295 -13.94 -3.26 26.85
N CYS A 296 -13.48 -4.16 25.98
CA CYS A 296 -12.69 -5.35 26.36
C CYS A 296 -11.24 -5.07 26.76
N PHE A 297 -10.64 -4.03 26.17
CA PHE A 297 -9.23 -3.68 26.36
C PHE A 297 -9.06 -2.18 26.64
N PRO A 298 -9.64 -1.66 27.74
CA PRO A 298 -9.67 -0.24 28.02
C PRO A 298 -8.25 0.35 28.05
N GLY A 299 -8.02 1.36 27.22
CA GLY A 299 -6.76 2.11 27.15
C GLY A 299 -5.60 1.42 26.44
N THR A 300 -5.76 0.20 25.90
CA THR A 300 -4.67 -0.52 25.22
C THR A 300 -5.00 -0.87 23.77
N LYS A 301 -6.04 -1.66 23.50
CA LYS A 301 -6.40 -2.14 22.15
C LYS A 301 -7.82 -1.70 21.80
N ILE A 302 -7.98 -0.44 21.45
CA ILE A 302 -9.31 0.20 21.34
C ILE A 302 -9.90 0.18 19.92
N HIS A 303 -9.13 -0.23 18.91
CA HIS A 303 -9.58 -0.25 17.52
C HIS A 303 -9.71 -1.68 16.99
N ALA A 304 -10.80 -1.98 16.29
CA ALA A 304 -10.97 -3.26 15.60
C ALA A 304 -10.21 -3.25 14.27
N THR A 305 -9.58 -4.36 13.92
CA THR A 305 -8.98 -4.54 12.59
C THR A 305 -10.04 -4.47 11.48
N VAL A 306 -9.63 -4.16 10.26
CA VAL A 306 -10.55 -3.98 9.12
C VAL A 306 -11.35 -5.26 8.81
N ASP A 307 -10.74 -6.43 9.04
CA ASP A 307 -11.35 -7.76 8.91
C ASP A 307 -12.17 -8.18 10.15
N GLN A 308 -12.23 -7.35 11.19
CA GLN A 308 -12.95 -7.55 12.45
C GLN A 308 -12.51 -8.80 13.23
N THR A 309 -11.28 -9.28 13.01
CA THR A 309 -10.75 -10.48 13.69
C THR A 309 -10.00 -10.18 14.97
N ASN A 310 -9.47 -8.96 15.13
CA ASN A 310 -8.63 -8.59 16.27
C ASN A 310 -8.91 -7.16 16.76
N CYS A 311 -8.48 -6.87 18.00
CA CYS A 311 -8.35 -5.51 18.52
C CYS A 311 -6.88 -5.10 18.56
N VAL A 312 -6.59 -3.86 18.17
CA VAL A 312 -5.22 -3.34 18.03
C VAL A 312 -5.04 -1.98 18.70
N ALA A 313 -3.78 -1.70 19.03
CA ALA A 313 -3.32 -0.44 19.61
C ALA A 313 -2.84 0.52 18.51
N SER A 314 -3.67 0.75 17.49
CA SER A 314 -3.35 1.74 16.44
C SER A 314 -3.51 3.16 16.99
N SER A 315 -2.74 4.09 16.44
CA SER A 315 -2.84 5.52 16.76
C SER A 315 -4.01 6.21 16.04
N VAL A 316 -4.60 5.55 15.04
CA VAL A 316 -5.78 5.98 14.30
C VAL A 316 -6.83 4.87 14.31
N VAL A 317 -8.09 5.24 14.09
CA VAL A 317 -9.17 4.26 13.90
C VAL A 317 -8.89 3.47 12.62
N CYS A 318 -9.06 2.15 12.64
CA CYS A 318 -8.75 1.32 11.46
C CYS A 318 -9.67 1.57 10.25
N SER A 319 -10.74 2.34 10.43
CA SER A 319 -11.59 2.88 9.36
C SER A 319 -11.29 4.33 8.98
N ALA A 320 -10.16 4.88 9.43
CA ALA A 320 -9.76 6.26 9.13
C ALA A 320 -9.47 6.44 7.64
N THR A 321 -9.74 7.65 7.13
CA THR A 321 -9.49 8.02 5.74
C THR A 321 -8.19 8.80 5.55
N THR A 322 -7.49 9.14 6.63
CA THR A 322 -6.26 9.95 6.64
C THR A 322 -5.45 9.69 7.91
N GLY A 323 -4.14 9.90 7.85
CA GLY A 323 -3.25 9.84 9.01
C GLY A 323 -2.58 8.49 9.22
N TRP A 324 -2.69 7.58 8.26
CA TRP A 324 -2.10 6.25 8.32
C TRP A 324 -0.56 6.30 8.39
N SER A 325 0.01 5.46 9.26
CA SER A 325 1.43 5.11 9.28
C SER A 325 1.60 3.61 9.00
N ASP A 326 2.81 3.16 8.66
CA ASP A 326 3.10 1.73 8.46
C ASP A 326 2.80 0.90 9.71
N ASN A 327 3.01 1.47 10.91
CA ASN A 327 2.66 0.80 12.16
C ASN A 327 1.13 0.66 12.30
N ASP A 328 0.36 1.67 11.91
CA ASP A 328 -1.11 1.57 11.92
C ASP A 328 -1.60 0.57 10.88
N CYS A 329 -1.02 0.58 9.67
CA CYS A 329 -1.41 -0.33 8.59
C CYS A 329 -1.10 -1.78 8.94
N SER A 330 0.10 -2.09 9.41
CA SER A 330 0.46 -3.45 9.85
C SER A 330 -0.41 -3.98 10.99
N LEU A 331 -0.90 -3.11 11.88
CA LEU A 331 -1.84 -3.46 12.93
C LEU A 331 -3.27 -3.64 12.40
N CYS A 332 -3.81 -2.65 11.69
CA CYS A 332 -5.21 -2.61 11.26
C CYS A 332 -5.53 -3.48 10.04
N ASN A 333 -4.56 -3.66 9.15
CA ASN A 333 -4.68 -4.43 7.91
C ASN A 333 -3.36 -5.17 7.60
N PRO A 334 -3.10 -6.31 8.25
CA PRO A 334 -1.85 -7.05 8.07
C PRO A 334 -1.56 -7.48 6.62
N SER A 335 -2.58 -7.60 5.77
CA SER A 335 -2.42 -7.91 4.35
C SER A 335 -1.92 -6.71 3.52
N SER A 336 -2.09 -5.50 4.03
CA SER A 336 -1.63 -4.24 3.44
C SER A 336 -0.84 -3.45 4.48
N PRO A 337 0.39 -3.86 4.83
CA PRO A 337 1.07 -3.38 6.02
C PRO A 337 1.68 -1.97 5.91
N PHE A 338 1.67 -1.35 4.72
CA PHE A 338 2.36 -0.07 4.48
C PHE A 338 1.37 1.06 4.21
N ALA A 339 1.63 2.25 4.75
CA ALA A 339 0.82 3.44 4.46
C ALA A 339 1.22 4.05 3.12
N ALA A 340 0.25 4.39 2.27
CA ALA A 340 0.49 5.16 1.06
C ALA A 340 1.12 6.54 1.39
N VAL A 341 1.81 7.15 0.42
CA VAL A 341 2.54 8.42 0.64
C VAL A 341 1.61 9.57 1.04
N ASP A 342 0.37 9.56 0.55
CA ASP A 342 -0.66 10.56 0.91
C ASP A 342 -1.29 10.31 2.30
N LYS A 343 -0.91 9.21 2.97
CA LYS A 343 -1.41 8.75 4.28
C LYS A 343 -2.91 8.51 4.33
N LYS A 344 -3.57 8.28 3.18
CA LYS A 344 -5.02 8.06 3.11
C LYS A 344 -5.43 6.60 3.15
N SER A 345 -4.53 5.70 2.79
CA SER A 345 -4.81 4.27 2.69
C SER A 345 -3.60 3.42 3.06
N CYS A 346 -3.88 2.15 3.38
CA CYS A 346 -2.89 1.11 3.52
C CYS A 346 -2.79 0.28 2.22
N VAL A 347 -1.57 -0.12 1.86
CA VAL A 347 -1.28 -0.80 0.60
C VAL A 347 -0.41 -2.04 0.80
N ALA A 348 -0.61 -3.03 -0.05
CA ALA A 348 0.14 -4.28 -0.09
C ALA A 348 1.39 -4.16 -0.97
N SER A 349 2.17 -3.10 -0.77
CA SER A 349 3.48 -2.93 -1.40
C SER A 349 4.46 -4.00 -0.89
N SER A 350 5.50 -4.32 -1.65
CA SER A 350 6.56 -5.23 -1.20
C SER A 350 7.48 -4.58 -0.16
N GLN A 351 7.42 -3.25 -0.04
CA GLN A 351 8.22 -2.44 0.86
C GLN A 351 7.47 -1.17 1.31
N SER A 352 7.99 -0.50 2.36
CA SER A 352 7.42 0.75 2.85
C SER A 352 7.35 1.81 1.76
N CYS A 353 6.26 2.57 1.73
CA CYS A 353 6.13 3.69 0.79
C CYS A 353 7.04 4.88 1.13
N ASN A 354 7.76 4.81 2.25
CA ASN A 354 8.81 5.77 2.64
C ASN A 354 10.22 5.24 2.32
N SER A 355 10.35 4.09 1.66
CA SER A 355 11.63 3.54 1.22
C SER A 355 12.33 4.46 0.22
N THR A 356 13.67 4.49 0.25
CA THR A 356 14.52 5.29 -0.64
C THR A 356 15.13 4.48 -1.79
N SER A 357 14.86 3.18 -1.86
CA SER A 357 15.37 2.28 -2.90
C SER A 357 14.49 1.03 -3.01
N GLY A 358 14.77 0.20 -4.01
CA GLY A 358 14.08 -1.08 -4.24
C GLY A 358 12.70 -0.95 -4.90
N TRP A 359 12.35 0.23 -5.40
CA TRP A 359 11.04 0.48 -6.00
C TRP A 359 10.82 -0.33 -7.27
N SER A 360 9.68 -1.01 -7.34
CA SER A 360 9.15 -1.58 -8.59
C SER A 360 7.93 -0.79 -9.08
N ASP A 361 7.54 -0.97 -10.34
CA ASP A 361 6.31 -0.38 -10.89
C ASP A 361 5.07 -0.79 -10.07
N SER A 362 5.06 -2.01 -9.54
CA SER A 362 3.96 -2.48 -8.68
C SER A 362 3.90 -1.70 -7.37
N ASP A 363 5.05 -1.45 -6.74
CA ASP A 363 5.12 -0.68 -5.50
C ASP A 363 4.73 0.78 -5.76
N CYS A 364 5.20 1.38 -6.86
CA CYS A 364 4.89 2.75 -7.24
C CYS A 364 3.40 2.96 -7.54
N GLY A 365 2.77 2.04 -8.29
CA GLY A 365 1.34 2.10 -8.55
C GLY A 365 0.48 2.02 -7.29
N LEU A 366 0.95 1.31 -6.27
CA LEU A 366 0.27 1.19 -4.97
C LEU A 366 0.54 2.41 -4.07
N CYS A 367 1.81 2.77 -3.88
CA CYS A 367 2.24 3.81 -2.93
C CYS A 367 2.02 5.24 -3.43
N THR A 368 2.17 5.47 -4.74
CA THR A 368 2.12 6.79 -5.37
C THR A 368 1.38 6.73 -6.70
N PRO A 369 0.05 6.62 -6.72
CA PRO A 369 -0.72 6.42 -7.97
C PRO A 369 -0.49 7.49 -9.05
N SER A 370 -0.14 8.72 -8.65
CA SER A 370 0.21 9.83 -9.58
C SER A 370 1.59 9.66 -10.25
N SER A 371 2.44 8.80 -9.70
CA SER A 371 3.79 8.47 -10.17
C SER A 371 3.94 6.93 -10.22
N PRO A 372 3.27 6.25 -11.15
CA PRO A 372 3.06 4.80 -11.06
C PRO A 372 4.25 3.93 -11.47
N TYR A 373 5.36 4.51 -11.95
CA TYR A 373 6.51 3.76 -12.47
C TYR A 373 7.75 4.00 -11.64
N ALA A 374 8.55 2.98 -11.40
CA ALA A 374 9.84 3.11 -10.73
C ALA A 374 10.90 3.64 -11.69
N SER A 375 11.81 4.49 -11.22
CA SER A 375 13.00 4.91 -11.97
C SER A 375 13.89 3.71 -12.31
N SER A 376 14.75 3.84 -13.31
CA SER A 376 15.60 2.71 -13.76
C SER A 376 16.61 2.21 -12.72
N ASP A 377 16.97 3.06 -11.76
CA ASP A 377 17.82 2.73 -10.61
C ASP A 377 17.01 2.23 -9.38
N GLY A 378 15.68 2.20 -9.47
CA GLY A 378 14.77 1.78 -8.40
C GLY A 378 14.78 2.69 -7.17
N THR A 379 15.26 3.93 -7.28
CA THR A 379 15.38 4.85 -6.13
C THR A 379 14.13 5.69 -5.88
N GLN A 380 13.28 5.89 -6.89
CA GLN A 380 12.09 6.74 -6.78
C GLN A 380 10.96 6.31 -7.71
N CYS A 381 9.75 6.73 -7.40
CA CYS A 381 8.59 6.61 -8.28
C CYS A 381 8.39 7.89 -9.10
N VAL A 382 8.12 7.75 -10.39
CA VAL A 382 8.08 8.86 -11.35
C VAL A 382 6.80 8.87 -12.17
N ALA A 383 6.36 10.07 -12.54
CA ALA A 383 5.16 10.31 -13.35
C ALA A 383 5.45 10.18 -14.86
N SER A 384 6.14 9.12 -15.25
CA SER A 384 6.36 8.76 -16.65
C SER A 384 5.03 8.29 -17.28
N THR A 385 4.89 8.41 -18.60
CA THR A 385 3.73 7.83 -19.31
C THR A 385 3.90 6.36 -19.67
N ILE A 386 5.12 5.82 -19.52
CA ILE A 386 5.49 4.42 -19.76
C ILE A 386 6.36 3.90 -18.61
N SER A 387 6.46 2.57 -18.45
CA SER A 387 7.41 1.95 -17.51
C SER A 387 8.84 2.34 -17.85
N CYS A 388 9.66 2.62 -16.84
CA CYS A 388 11.08 2.92 -17.06
C CYS A 388 11.92 1.71 -17.49
N SER A 389 11.31 0.52 -17.51
CA SER A 389 11.87 -0.71 -18.10
C SER A 389 11.42 -0.96 -19.54
N SER A 390 10.66 -0.04 -20.14
CA SER A 390 10.14 -0.18 -21.51
C SER A 390 11.27 -0.18 -22.53
N THR A 391 11.07 -0.93 -23.62
CA THR A 391 12.03 -1.03 -24.74
C THR A 391 11.70 -0.09 -25.91
N SER A 392 10.61 0.70 -25.82
CA SER A 392 10.16 1.59 -26.88
C SER A 392 9.18 2.64 -26.35
N GLY A 393 8.96 3.71 -27.12
CA GLY A 393 8.04 4.80 -26.78
C GLY A 393 8.67 5.87 -25.90
N TRP A 394 10.01 5.88 -25.81
CA TRP A 394 10.76 6.86 -25.05
C TRP A 394 10.58 8.26 -25.63
N THR A 395 10.38 9.22 -24.74
CA THR A 395 10.36 10.66 -25.04
C THR A 395 11.37 11.34 -24.14
N ASN A 396 11.86 12.52 -24.50
CA ASN A 396 12.78 13.28 -23.63
C ASN A 396 12.20 13.47 -22.22
N LYS A 397 10.89 13.70 -22.10
CA LYS A 397 10.22 13.82 -20.80
C LYS A 397 10.29 12.53 -19.98
N ASN A 398 10.03 11.37 -20.61
CA ASN A 398 10.11 10.08 -19.92
C ASN A 398 11.56 9.73 -19.58
N CYS A 399 12.52 10.01 -20.45
CA CYS A 399 13.94 9.79 -20.18
C CYS A 399 14.45 10.62 -19.00
N GLN A 400 14.10 11.91 -18.93
CA GLN A 400 14.45 12.76 -17.78
C GLN A 400 13.88 12.26 -16.45
N LEU A 401 12.66 11.72 -16.47
CA LEU A 401 12.01 11.17 -15.29
C LEU A 401 12.64 9.83 -14.88
N CYS A 402 12.81 8.91 -15.83
CA CYS A 402 13.26 7.55 -15.59
C CYS A 402 14.77 7.40 -15.42
N ASN A 403 15.55 8.23 -16.13
CA ASN A 403 16.99 8.09 -16.34
C ASN A 403 17.67 9.47 -16.28
N SER A 404 17.93 9.99 -15.08
CA SER A 404 18.53 11.33 -14.91
C SER A 404 19.91 11.47 -15.58
N SER A 405 20.67 10.38 -15.68
CA SER A 405 21.99 10.35 -16.36
C SER A 405 21.91 10.16 -17.88
N SER A 406 20.71 9.92 -18.44
CA SER A 406 20.48 9.77 -19.88
C SER A 406 19.14 10.42 -20.23
N PRO A 407 19.09 11.76 -20.24
CA PRO A 407 17.82 12.50 -20.24
C PRO A 407 17.13 12.57 -21.62
N TYR A 408 17.78 12.16 -22.71
CA TYR A 408 17.23 12.34 -24.05
C TYR A 408 16.86 11.01 -24.69
N ALA A 409 15.71 10.96 -25.35
CA ALA A 409 15.29 9.78 -26.10
C ALA A 409 16.00 9.75 -27.45
N THR A 410 16.39 8.57 -27.93
CA THR A 410 16.83 8.40 -29.32
C THR A 410 15.72 8.78 -30.29
N ALA A 411 16.09 9.13 -31.52
CA ALA A 411 15.12 9.64 -32.50
C ALA A 411 14.04 8.61 -32.91
N ASP A 412 14.35 7.32 -32.80
CA ASP A 412 13.42 6.22 -33.01
C ASP A 412 12.58 5.87 -31.75
N GLY A 413 12.83 6.55 -30.63
CA GLY A 413 12.14 6.32 -29.35
C GLY A 413 12.45 4.96 -28.71
N SER A 414 13.52 4.28 -29.11
CA SER A 414 13.89 2.95 -28.61
C SER A 414 14.64 2.97 -27.28
N SER A 415 15.40 4.03 -26.99
CA SER A 415 16.22 4.10 -25.77
C SER A 415 16.44 5.53 -25.28
N CYS A 416 16.99 5.66 -24.08
CA CYS A 416 17.46 6.93 -23.52
C CYS A 416 18.99 7.01 -23.58
N VAL A 417 19.52 8.18 -23.94
CA VAL A 417 20.94 8.43 -24.14
C VAL A 417 21.43 9.67 -23.41
N ASN A 418 22.73 9.66 -23.08
CA ASN A 418 23.42 10.79 -22.46
C ASN A 418 24.03 11.72 -23.51
N SER A 419 23.20 12.29 -24.38
CA SER A 419 23.64 13.35 -25.30
C SER A 419 23.77 14.68 -24.56
N THR A 420 24.62 15.60 -25.04
CA THR A 420 24.72 16.96 -24.48
C THR A 420 23.60 17.89 -24.96
N ILE A 421 22.85 17.48 -26.00
CA ILE A 421 21.69 18.18 -26.55
C ILE A 421 20.51 17.21 -26.71
N SER A 422 19.30 17.73 -26.89
CA SER A 422 18.13 16.88 -27.21
C SER A 422 18.26 16.26 -28.59
N CYS A 423 17.83 15.01 -28.75
CA CYS A 423 17.86 14.34 -30.05
C CYS A 423 16.88 14.94 -31.10
N ASP A 424 16.00 15.85 -30.66
CA ASP A 424 15.10 16.64 -31.49
C ASP A 424 15.68 18.03 -31.83
N SER A 425 16.95 18.28 -31.48
CA SER A 425 17.59 19.57 -31.73
C SER A 425 17.82 19.80 -33.23
N THR A 426 17.69 21.05 -33.66
CA THR A 426 17.90 21.45 -35.06
C THR A 426 19.33 21.92 -35.37
N SER A 427 20.18 22.05 -34.35
CA SER A 427 21.57 22.49 -34.48
C SER A 427 22.41 22.10 -33.26
N GLY A 428 23.73 22.28 -33.36
CA GLY A 428 24.69 21.90 -32.30
C GLY A 428 25.09 20.43 -32.34
N TRP A 429 24.79 19.73 -33.44
CA TRP A 429 25.16 18.35 -33.64
C TRP A 429 26.68 18.17 -33.67
N THR A 430 27.13 17.13 -32.97
CA THR A 430 28.51 16.65 -32.95
C THR A 430 28.49 15.15 -33.20
N ASP A 431 29.57 14.57 -33.72
CA ASP A 431 29.61 13.11 -33.98
C ASP A 431 29.23 12.27 -32.75
N PRO A 432 29.69 12.57 -31.51
CA PRO A 432 29.23 11.84 -30.33
C PRO A 432 27.71 11.91 -30.11
N ASN A 433 27.10 13.08 -30.32
CA ASN A 433 25.65 13.24 -30.18
C ASN A 433 24.89 12.54 -31.31
N CYS A 434 25.37 12.61 -32.54
CA CYS A 434 24.76 11.93 -33.67
C CYS A 434 24.80 10.41 -33.48
N ASN A 435 25.95 9.86 -33.10
CA ASN A 435 26.08 8.43 -32.84
C ASN A 435 25.16 7.93 -31.70
N LEU A 436 24.91 8.76 -30.69
CA LEU A 436 23.98 8.44 -29.61
C LEU A 436 22.50 8.54 -30.05
N CYS A 437 22.12 9.64 -30.70
CA CYS A 437 20.73 9.94 -31.05
C CYS A 437 20.23 9.24 -32.31
N TYR A 438 21.13 9.05 -33.29
CA TYR A 438 20.89 8.49 -34.62
C TYR A 438 22.02 7.49 -34.98
N PRO A 439 22.03 6.27 -34.42
CA PRO A 439 23.12 5.32 -34.65
C PRO A 439 23.35 4.96 -36.14
N SER A 440 22.31 5.08 -36.98
CA SER A 440 22.41 4.89 -38.44
C SER A 440 22.98 6.10 -39.19
N GLN A 441 23.14 7.24 -38.53
CA GLN A 441 23.67 8.50 -39.06
C GLN A 441 24.66 9.10 -38.05
N PRO A 442 25.82 8.46 -37.82
CA PRO A 442 26.65 8.75 -36.65
C PRO A 442 27.47 10.05 -36.75
N TYR A 443 27.48 10.74 -37.89
CA TYR A 443 28.34 11.89 -38.13
C TYR A 443 27.53 13.19 -38.27
N ALA A 444 27.98 14.26 -37.63
CA ALA A 444 27.36 15.58 -37.77
C ALA A 444 27.85 16.28 -39.04
N THR A 445 26.97 16.97 -39.75
CA THR A 445 27.36 17.83 -40.89
C THR A 445 28.36 18.90 -40.46
N ALA A 446 29.14 19.44 -41.41
CA ALA A 446 30.20 20.41 -41.08
C ALA A 446 29.67 21.72 -40.42
N ASN A 447 28.39 22.06 -40.64
CA ASN A 447 27.72 23.19 -39.99
C ASN A 447 27.02 22.83 -38.66
N GLY A 448 27.06 21.56 -38.25
CA GLY A 448 26.44 21.06 -37.01
C GLY A 448 24.92 21.08 -37.01
N ASN A 449 24.26 21.11 -38.17
CA ASN A 449 22.80 21.23 -38.27
C ASN A 449 22.09 19.88 -38.42
N GLN A 450 22.76 18.84 -38.91
CA GLN A 450 22.14 17.53 -39.14
C GLN A 450 23.11 16.39 -38.83
N CYS A 451 22.56 15.20 -38.61
CA CYS A 451 23.30 13.95 -38.59
C CYS A 451 23.17 13.26 -39.95
N VAL A 452 24.24 12.62 -40.43
CA VAL A 452 24.30 11.97 -41.75
C VAL A 452 24.99 10.62 -41.68
N ALA A 453 24.62 9.74 -42.61
CA ALA A 453 25.23 8.43 -42.81
C ALA A 453 26.43 8.51 -43.78
N SER A 454 27.35 9.43 -43.51
CA SER A 454 28.64 9.50 -44.22
C SER A 454 29.47 8.26 -43.91
N SER A 455 30.37 7.86 -44.81
CA SER A 455 31.29 6.76 -44.54
C SER A 455 32.40 7.14 -43.55
N GLN A 456 32.63 8.44 -43.37
CA GLN A 456 33.60 9.02 -42.42
C GLN A 456 33.06 10.29 -41.74
N SER A 457 33.71 10.72 -40.66
CA SER A 457 33.38 11.99 -39.97
C SER A 457 33.43 13.18 -40.93
N CYS A 458 32.47 14.08 -40.84
CA CYS A 458 32.47 15.30 -41.65
C CYS A 458 33.57 16.31 -41.26
N ASN A 459 34.30 16.04 -40.18
CA ASN A 459 35.51 16.76 -39.80
C ASN A 459 36.80 16.06 -40.27
N SER A 460 36.68 15.00 -41.07
CA SER A 460 37.84 14.32 -41.65
C SER A 460 38.62 15.25 -42.57
N THR A 461 39.93 15.04 -42.64
CA THR A 461 40.84 15.80 -43.52
C THR A 461 41.30 15.00 -44.74
N SER A 462 40.83 13.75 -44.91
CA SER A 462 41.22 12.89 -46.02
C SER A 462 40.19 11.78 -46.29
N ASN A 463 40.37 11.10 -47.42
CA ASN A 463 39.52 10.00 -47.91
C ASN A 463 38.07 10.41 -48.17
N TRP A 464 37.85 11.67 -48.58
CA TRP A 464 36.55 12.16 -48.99
C TRP A 464 36.09 11.50 -50.29
N THR A 465 34.85 11.02 -50.31
CA THR A 465 34.16 10.65 -51.55
C THR A 465 33.09 11.69 -51.90
N ASP A 466 32.64 11.71 -53.15
CA ASP A 466 31.51 12.57 -53.57
C ASP A 466 30.25 12.31 -52.71
N SER A 467 30.03 11.06 -52.29
CA SER A 467 28.89 10.72 -51.42
C SER A 467 29.04 11.35 -50.03
N ASP A 468 30.25 11.31 -49.45
CA ASP A 468 30.52 11.93 -48.16
C ASP A 468 30.39 13.47 -48.27
N CYS A 469 30.95 14.08 -49.32
CA CYS A 469 30.88 15.52 -49.53
C CYS A 469 29.46 16.03 -49.72
N ALA A 470 28.63 15.33 -50.50
CA ALA A 470 27.23 15.69 -50.69
C ALA A 470 26.42 15.64 -49.38
N LEU A 471 26.75 14.71 -48.47
CA LEU A 471 26.11 14.60 -47.16
C LEU A 471 26.65 15.62 -46.14
N CYS A 472 27.97 15.72 -46.02
CA CYS A 472 28.64 16.52 -45.00
C CYS A 472 28.70 18.02 -45.29
N THR A 473 28.85 18.37 -46.57
CA THR A 473 28.96 19.76 -47.05
C THR A 473 28.16 19.94 -48.34
N PRO A 474 26.82 20.00 -48.29
CA PRO A 474 25.99 20.04 -49.50
C PRO A 474 26.29 21.18 -50.49
N SER A 475 26.85 22.30 -50.02
CA SER A 475 27.31 23.41 -50.87
C SER A 475 28.62 23.14 -51.61
N LYS A 476 29.33 22.07 -51.24
CA LYS A 476 30.57 21.57 -51.83
C LYS A 476 30.44 20.05 -52.04
N PRO A 477 29.64 19.59 -53.00
CA PRO A 477 29.17 18.20 -53.04
C PRO A 477 30.20 17.20 -53.59
N PHE A 478 31.34 17.65 -54.12
CA PHE A 478 32.32 16.76 -54.76
C PHE A 478 33.63 16.71 -53.99
N ALA A 479 34.26 15.55 -53.93
CA ALA A 479 35.59 15.40 -53.34
C ALA A 479 36.66 15.92 -54.31
N SER A 480 37.70 16.58 -53.80
CA SER A 480 38.86 17.00 -54.60
C SER A 480 39.58 15.78 -55.19
N GLY A 481 40.37 15.99 -56.24
CA GLY A 481 41.09 14.91 -56.94
C GLY A 481 42.06 14.14 -56.03
N ASP A 482 42.56 14.76 -54.97
CA ASP A 482 43.40 14.15 -53.93
C ASP A 482 42.61 13.58 -52.73
N SER A 483 41.28 13.66 -52.76
CA SER A 483 40.36 13.21 -51.70
C SER A 483 40.58 13.86 -50.32
N ASN A 484 41.27 15.01 -50.26
CA ASN A 484 41.56 15.69 -48.99
C ASN A 484 40.55 16.79 -48.62
N SER A 485 39.68 17.19 -49.55
CA SER A 485 38.70 18.24 -49.30
C SER A 485 37.43 18.06 -50.14
N CYS A 486 36.36 18.74 -49.73
CA CYS A 486 35.16 18.89 -50.55
C CYS A 486 35.15 20.24 -51.26
N VAL A 487 34.73 20.25 -52.52
CA VAL A 487 34.81 21.41 -53.42
C VAL A 487 33.46 21.73 -54.06
N ALA A 488 33.24 23.01 -54.36
CA ALA A 488 32.03 23.51 -55.03
C ALA A 488 32.17 23.46 -56.56
N ALA A 489 32.72 22.36 -57.09
CA ALA A 489 32.78 22.15 -58.52
C ALA A 489 31.36 21.96 -59.09
N THR A 490 31.18 22.19 -60.39
CA THR A 490 29.90 21.94 -61.07
C THR A 490 29.74 20.49 -61.53
N GLN A 491 30.80 19.68 -61.38
CA GLN A 491 30.85 18.26 -61.69
C GLN A 491 31.82 17.53 -60.76
N SER A 492 31.75 16.20 -60.72
CA SER A 492 32.66 15.35 -59.95
C SER A 492 34.11 15.51 -60.42
N CYS A 493 35.05 15.56 -59.47
CA CYS A 493 36.48 15.62 -59.78
C CYS A 493 37.03 14.29 -60.33
N GLY A 494 36.24 13.22 -60.30
CA GLY A 494 36.53 11.96 -60.99
C GLY A 494 35.98 11.89 -62.42
N SER A 495 35.43 12.99 -62.96
CA SER A 495 34.84 13.00 -64.31
C SER A 495 35.91 12.85 -65.40
N THR A 496 35.57 12.15 -66.49
CA THR A 496 36.47 11.94 -67.65
C THR A 496 36.30 12.97 -68.77
N SER A 497 35.35 13.91 -68.63
CA SER A 497 35.05 14.93 -69.65
C SER A 497 34.29 16.11 -69.05
N GLY A 498 34.20 17.22 -69.79
CA GLY A 498 33.47 18.42 -69.37
C GLY A 498 34.29 19.36 -68.48
N TRP A 499 35.59 19.12 -68.35
CA TRP A 499 36.47 19.95 -67.54
C TRP A 499 36.47 21.40 -68.03
N THR A 500 36.40 22.31 -67.06
CA THR A 500 36.54 23.76 -67.26
C THR A 500 37.64 24.26 -66.34
N ASP A 501 38.29 25.37 -66.66
CA ASP A 501 39.32 25.97 -65.79
C ASP A 501 38.81 26.18 -64.35
N ALA A 502 37.53 26.57 -64.20
CA ALA A 502 36.91 26.72 -62.89
C ALA A 502 36.84 25.39 -62.11
N ASN A 503 36.45 24.30 -62.78
CA ASN A 503 36.41 22.97 -62.15
C ASN A 503 37.82 22.43 -61.88
N CYS A 504 38.78 22.64 -62.78
CA CYS A 504 40.16 22.23 -62.60
C CYS A 504 40.83 22.93 -61.42
N LEU A 505 40.67 24.26 -61.31
CA LEU A 505 41.19 25.02 -60.17
C LEU A 505 40.64 24.53 -58.82
N LEU A 506 39.38 24.10 -58.79
CA LEU A 506 38.75 23.58 -57.58
C LEU A 506 39.18 22.14 -57.28
N CYS A 507 39.12 21.25 -58.27
CA CYS A 507 39.36 19.82 -58.12
C CYS A 507 40.84 19.46 -57.98
N THR A 508 41.71 20.13 -58.74
CA THR A 508 43.13 19.84 -58.87
C THR A 508 43.92 21.16 -58.92
N PRO A 509 44.10 21.88 -57.81
CA PRO A 509 44.71 23.21 -57.82
C PRO A 509 46.13 23.28 -58.41
N SER A 510 46.87 22.16 -58.42
CA SER A 510 48.17 22.04 -59.08
C SER A 510 48.10 22.01 -60.61
N GLU A 511 46.92 21.70 -61.16
CA GLU A 511 46.60 21.59 -62.58
C GLU A 511 45.35 22.44 -62.87
N PRO A 512 45.45 23.78 -62.86
CA PRO A 512 44.28 24.66 -62.77
C PRO A 512 43.54 24.88 -64.09
N TYR A 513 44.05 24.41 -65.23
CA TYR A 513 43.49 24.70 -66.54
C TYR A 513 42.98 23.43 -67.24
N ALA A 514 41.80 23.49 -67.85
CA ALA A 514 41.26 22.36 -68.61
C ALA A 514 41.89 22.30 -70.00
N THR A 515 42.15 21.10 -70.53
CA THR A 515 42.55 20.92 -71.93
C THR A 515 41.49 21.48 -72.89
N THR A 516 41.90 21.79 -74.13
CA THR A 516 40.98 22.39 -75.12
C THR A 516 39.82 21.46 -75.48
N ASP A 517 39.98 20.14 -75.34
CA ASP A 517 38.92 19.14 -75.53
C ASP A 517 38.08 18.87 -74.25
N GLY A 518 38.43 19.50 -73.12
CA GLY A 518 37.74 19.36 -71.84
C GLY A 518 37.83 17.97 -71.21
N THR A 519 38.83 17.15 -71.58
CA THR A 519 38.96 15.78 -71.07
C THR A 519 39.85 15.65 -69.84
N SER A 520 40.76 16.60 -69.60
CA SER A 520 41.64 16.60 -68.42
C SER A 520 41.99 18.01 -67.93
N CYS A 521 42.59 18.07 -66.75
CA CYS A 521 43.20 19.27 -66.19
C CYS A 521 44.72 19.22 -66.34
N VAL A 522 45.37 20.36 -66.53
CA VAL A 522 46.81 20.46 -66.78
C VAL A 522 47.46 21.65 -66.07
N ALA A 523 48.74 21.48 -65.71
CA ALA A 523 49.58 22.49 -65.08
C ALA A 523 50.19 23.48 -66.11
N SER A 524 49.36 24.00 -67.02
CA SER A 524 49.79 25.04 -67.97
C SER A 524 50.07 26.35 -67.24
N THR A 525 50.86 27.26 -67.83
CA THR A 525 51.10 28.59 -67.21
C THR A 525 49.95 29.58 -67.47
N GLN A 526 49.01 29.21 -68.34
CA GLN A 526 47.82 30.00 -68.69
C GLN A 526 46.67 29.08 -69.14
N SER A 527 45.45 29.63 -69.23
CA SER A 527 44.28 28.91 -69.76
C SER A 527 44.52 28.36 -71.16
N CYS A 528 44.08 27.13 -71.40
CA CYS A 528 44.13 26.48 -72.70
C CYS A 528 43.13 27.08 -73.71
N ASN A 529 42.29 28.01 -73.26
CA ASN A 529 41.41 28.83 -74.09
C ASN A 529 41.96 30.27 -74.26
N SER A 530 43.20 30.54 -73.82
CA SER A 530 43.86 31.83 -74.03
C SER A 530 44.05 32.12 -75.52
N THR A 531 43.97 33.38 -75.91
CA THR A 531 44.15 33.82 -77.30
C THR A 531 45.55 34.37 -77.59
N SER A 532 46.44 34.38 -76.60
CA SER A 532 47.78 34.95 -76.71
C SER A 532 48.77 34.33 -75.71
N ASN A 533 50.07 34.64 -75.88
CA ASN A 533 51.17 34.18 -75.02
C ASN A 533 51.37 32.66 -74.96
N TRP A 534 50.94 31.94 -75.99
CA TRP A 534 51.21 30.52 -76.11
C TRP A 534 52.71 30.22 -76.16
N THR A 535 53.11 29.18 -75.42
CA THR A 535 54.46 28.61 -75.42
C THR A 535 54.34 27.14 -75.77
N ASP A 536 55.43 26.54 -76.25
CA ASP A 536 55.45 25.10 -76.56
C ASP A 536 55.05 24.25 -75.34
N ASN A 537 55.46 24.66 -74.13
CA ASN A 537 55.06 23.99 -72.89
C ASN A 537 53.55 24.10 -72.62
N ASN A 538 52.93 25.24 -72.93
CA ASN A 538 51.49 25.38 -72.80
C ASN A 538 50.76 24.53 -73.85
N CYS A 539 51.26 24.47 -75.08
CA CYS A 539 50.66 23.69 -76.16
C CYS A 539 50.76 22.18 -75.93
N SER A 540 51.91 21.67 -75.48
CA SER A 540 52.09 20.25 -75.18
C SER A 540 51.17 19.76 -74.06
N LEU A 541 50.83 20.63 -73.11
CA LEU A 541 49.88 20.35 -72.04
C LEU A 541 48.43 20.50 -72.49
N CYS A 542 48.08 21.63 -73.09
CA CYS A 542 46.69 21.99 -73.42
C CYS A 542 46.11 21.25 -74.63
N THR A 543 46.96 20.95 -75.61
CA THR A 543 46.60 20.32 -76.88
C THR A 543 47.70 19.35 -77.29
N PRO A 544 47.81 18.16 -76.66
CA PRO A 544 48.93 17.24 -76.92
C PRO A 544 49.07 16.82 -78.39
N SER A 545 47.98 16.85 -79.15
CA SER A 545 47.97 16.59 -80.60
C SER A 545 48.58 17.72 -81.45
N THR A 546 48.76 18.92 -80.89
CA THR A 546 49.40 20.11 -81.48
C THR A 546 50.33 20.75 -80.45
N PRO A 547 51.53 20.17 -80.17
CA PRO A 547 52.32 20.48 -78.99
C PRO A 547 53.21 21.73 -79.13
N PHE A 548 53.22 22.42 -80.26
CA PHE A 548 54.07 23.59 -80.49
C PHE A 548 53.24 24.86 -80.60
N ALA A 549 53.73 25.98 -80.08
CA ALA A 549 53.08 27.28 -80.26
C ALA A 549 53.42 27.85 -81.64
N ASN A 550 52.49 28.61 -82.24
CA ASN A 550 52.76 29.35 -83.48
C ASN A 550 53.68 30.55 -83.21
N SER A 551 54.28 31.13 -84.26
CA SER A 551 55.24 32.23 -84.10
C SER A 551 54.60 33.50 -83.53
N ALA A 552 53.30 33.71 -83.79
CA ALA A 552 52.50 34.81 -83.26
C ALA A 552 52.12 34.63 -81.77
N ARG A 553 52.40 33.46 -81.18
CA ARG A 553 51.98 33.06 -79.82
C ARG A 553 50.47 33.16 -79.57
N THR A 554 49.66 33.02 -80.61
CA THR A 554 48.19 33.12 -80.54
C THR A 554 47.47 31.77 -80.48
N GLY A 555 48.19 30.67 -80.72
CA GLY A 555 47.63 29.32 -80.64
C GLY A 555 48.70 28.24 -80.87
N CYS A 556 48.25 26.99 -80.92
CA CYS A 556 49.11 25.81 -81.12
C CYS A 556 49.04 25.27 -82.55
N SER A 557 50.15 24.69 -83.00
CA SER A 557 50.37 24.19 -84.35
C SER A 557 50.77 22.72 -84.36
N ASP A 558 50.65 22.11 -85.53
CA ASP A 558 50.91 20.69 -85.80
C ASP A 558 52.28 20.22 -85.27
N PRO A 559 52.37 18.99 -84.69
CA PRO A 559 53.61 18.39 -84.17
C PRO A 559 54.72 18.20 -85.22
N SER A 560 54.42 18.31 -86.51
CA SER A 560 55.44 18.33 -87.55
C SER A 560 56.17 19.68 -87.66
N VAL A 561 55.67 20.74 -87.01
CA VAL A 561 56.15 22.12 -87.19
C VAL A 561 56.40 22.82 -85.84
N GLN A 562 57.67 23.07 -85.48
CA GLN A 562 58.03 23.91 -84.34
C GLN A 562 58.10 25.37 -84.79
N CYS A 563 57.22 26.28 -84.36
CA CYS A 563 57.24 27.65 -84.87
C CYS A 563 57.93 28.67 -83.95
N VAL A 564 57.91 28.48 -82.63
CA VAL A 564 58.52 29.42 -81.67
C VAL A 564 60.04 29.22 -81.62
N GLY A 565 60.78 30.33 -81.72
CA GLY A 565 62.25 30.32 -81.70
C GLY A 565 62.91 30.10 -83.07
N ARG A 566 62.11 29.86 -84.12
CA ARG A 566 62.60 29.84 -85.50
C ARG A 566 62.64 31.25 -86.08
N ASP A 567 63.78 31.60 -86.64
CA ASP A 567 63.99 32.84 -87.39
C ASP A 567 63.53 32.61 -88.84
N PRO A 568 62.54 33.36 -89.36
CA PRO A 568 62.06 33.20 -90.74
C PRO A 568 63.11 33.54 -91.80
N THR A 569 64.31 33.98 -91.41
CA THR A 569 65.41 34.35 -92.32
C THR A 569 66.62 33.41 -92.25
N GLN A 570 66.58 32.35 -91.43
CA GLN A 570 67.69 31.40 -91.32
C GLN A 570 67.50 30.17 -92.21
N ALA A 571 68.35 30.06 -93.24
CA ALA A 571 68.35 29.03 -94.28
C ALA A 571 68.64 27.58 -93.83
N ALA A 572 68.72 27.31 -92.52
CA ALA A 572 69.09 25.98 -92.00
C ALA A 572 67.93 24.98 -92.00
N GLN A 573 66.71 25.41 -92.31
CA GLN A 573 65.51 24.56 -92.29
C GLN A 573 64.67 24.82 -93.52
N VAL A 574 64.32 23.76 -94.25
CA VAL A 574 63.50 23.84 -95.46
C VAL A 574 62.05 24.07 -95.05
N TRP A 575 61.55 25.28 -95.30
CA TRP A 575 60.15 25.65 -95.12
C TRP A 575 59.32 25.17 -96.30
N THR A 576 58.14 24.61 -96.03
CA THR A 576 57.08 24.40 -97.02
C THR A 576 56.01 25.49 -96.91
N ASP A 577 55.21 25.68 -97.95
CA ASP A 577 54.05 26.58 -97.89
C ASP A 577 53.10 26.25 -96.73
N SER A 578 52.96 24.95 -96.42
CA SER A 578 52.19 24.48 -95.27
C SER A 578 52.80 24.95 -93.95
N ASP A 579 54.13 24.86 -93.79
CA ASP A 579 54.83 25.30 -92.59
C ASP A 579 54.73 26.82 -92.41
N CYS A 580 54.88 27.59 -93.49
CA CYS A 580 54.78 29.05 -93.47
C CYS A 580 53.37 29.52 -93.13
N ALA A 581 52.34 28.89 -93.71
CA ALA A 581 50.95 29.19 -93.42
C ALA A 581 50.58 28.84 -91.97
N ALA A 582 51.08 27.70 -91.45
CA ALA A 582 50.84 27.26 -90.09
C ALA A 582 51.56 28.12 -89.04
N CYS A 583 52.80 28.53 -89.31
CA CYS A 583 53.59 29.27 -88.33
C CYS A 583 53.29 30.77 -88.26
N PHE A 584 52.95 31.41 -89.39
CA PHE A 584 52.83 32.89 -89.45
C PHE A 584 51.40 33.36 -89.69
N LYS A 585 50.73 32.86 -90.75
CA LYS A 585 49.30 33.00 -91.08
C LYS A 585 49.08 32.62 -92.55
N THR A 586 47.82 32.45 -92.95
CA THR A 586 47.40 32.36 -94.35
C THR A 586 47.90 33.58 -95.15
N GLY A 587 48.57 33.33 -96.28
CA GLY A 587 49.19 34.36 -97.13
C GLY A 587 50.71 34.43 -97.02
N TYR A 588 51.35 33.65 -96.15
CA TYR A 588 52.80 33.40 -96.24
C TYR A 588 53.07 32.18 -97.12
N ARG A 589 54.09 32.25 -97.98
CA ARG A 589 54.60 31.14 -98.79
C ARG A 589 56.08 30.91 -98.52
N ALA A 590 56.55 29.68 -98.66
CA ALA A 590 57.96 29.40 -98.57
C ALA A 590 58.68 29.92 -99.82
N GLN A 591 59.87 30.48 -99.67
CA GLN A 591 60.74 30.73 -100.80
C GLN A 591 61.02 29.41 -101.53
N SER A 592 61.31 29.51 -102.83
CA SER A 592 61.55 28.32 -103.67
C SER A 592 62.71 27.45 -103.21
N ASP A 593 63.67 28.02 -102.46
CA ASP A 593 64.78 27.30 -101.83
C ASP A 593 64.45 26.80 -100.40
N GLY A 594 63.22 27.06 -99.94
CA GLY A 594 62.75 26.75 -98.60
C GLY A 594 63.48 27.52 -97.50
N SER A 595 64.26 28.56 -97.81
CA SER A 595 65.13 29.22 -96.82
C SER A 595 64.40 30.18 -95.88
N ALA A 596 63.25 30.69 -96.31
CA ALA A 596 62.46 31.69 -95.61
C ALA A 596 60.97 31.61 -95.97
N CYS A 597 60.13 32.25 -95.16
CA CYS A 597 58.71 32.48 -95.47
C CYS A 597 58.50 33.94 -95.93
N VAL A 598 57.92 34.12 -97.13
CA VAL A 598 57.58 35.42 -97.72
C VAL A 598 56.13 35.75 -97.43
N ASN A 599 55.86 36.97 -96.96
CA ASN A 599 54.51 37.48 -96.82
C ASN A 599 53.98 37.94 -98.19
N CYS A 600 53.17 37.11 -98.85
CA CYS A 600 52.58 37.44 -100.15
C CYS A 600 51.52 38.54 -100.12
N ASN A 601 51.12 38.98 -98.92
CA ASN A 601 50.22 40.11 -98.73
C ASN A 601 50.98 41.41 -98.38
N ALA A 602 52.31 41.43 -98.50
CA ALA A 602 53.08 42.66 -98.27
C ALA A 602 52.82 43.68 -99.39
N THR A 603 52.61 44.94 -99.02
CA THR A 603 52.34 46.03 -99.98
C THR A 603 53.60 46.84 -100.34
N SER A 604 54.75 46.50 -99.76
CA SER A 604 56.05 47.14 -100.01
C SER A 604 57.20 46.21 -99.60
N GLY A 605 58.40 46.48 -100.12
CA GLY A 605 59.62 45.75 -99.78
C GLY A 605 59.75 44.35 -100.40
N MET A 606 58.88 43.96 -101.33
CA MET A 606 58.99 42.71 -102.09
C MET A 606 60.01 42.85 -103.22
N SER A 607 60.80 41.81 -103.46
CA SER A 607 61.62 41.68 -104.67
C SER A 607 60.83 41.09 -105.84
N ASN A 608 61.37 41.13 -107.06
CA ASN A 608 60.75 40.46 -108.22
C ASN A 608 60.54 38.96 -107.95
N ASN A 609 61.49 38.31 -107.26
CA ASN A 609 61.36 36.90 -106.89
C ASN A 609 60.21 36.67 -105.90
N ASP A 610 60.03 37.58 -104.93
CA ASP A 610 58.93 37.51 -103.98
C ASP A 610 57.58 37.73 -104.68
N CYS A 611 57.50 38.70 -105.61
CA CYS A 611 56.30 38.98 -106.39
C CYS A 611 55.92 37.82 -107.31
N GLY A 612 56.87 37.23 -108.02
CA GLY A 612 56.64 36.05 -108.86
C GLY A 612 56.23 34.81 -108.05
N LEU A 613 56.84 34.60 -106.88
CA LEU A 613 56.45 33.51 -105.95
C LEU A 613 54.99 33.67 -105.47
N CYS A 614 54.57 34.92 -105.23
CA CYS A 614 53.29 35.22 -104.60
C CYS A 614 52.12 35.33 -105.58
N ASN A 615 52.35 35.84 -106.79
CA ASN A 615 51.31 36.10 -107.79
C ASN A 615 51.32 35.13 -108.99
N GLY A 616 52.30 34.23 -109.10
CA GLY A 616 52.46 33.34 -110.25
C GLY A 616 53.39 33.93 -111.31
N THR A 617 53.93 33.10 -112.21
CA THR A 617 54.94 33.48 -113.22
C THR A 617 54.42 33.55 -114.66
N ASP A 618 53.12 33.30 -114.91
CA ASP A 618 52.63 33.01 -116.28
C ASP A 618 51.33 33.71 -116.70
N ASP A 619 50.77 34.58 -115.87
CA ASP A 619 49.47 35.26 -116.06
C ASP A 619 49.55 36.77 -116.31
N GLY A 620 50.74 37.38 -116.18
CA GLY A 620 50.92 38.82 -116.43
C GLY A 620 50.37 39.73 -115.33
N ASP A 621 49.88 39.16 -114.23
CA ASP A 621 49.38 39.88 -113.07
C ASP A 621 50.50 40.07 -112.03
N SER A 622 50.91 41.32 -111.81
CA SER A 622 51.73 41.72 -110.64
C SER A 622 52.98 40.88 -110.32
N GLN A 623 53.77 40.50 -111.32
CA GLN A 623 54.94 39.61 -111.10
C GLN A 623 56.25 40.36 -110.81
N TYR A 624 56.27 41.67 -111.05
CA TYR A 624 57.47 42.49 -110.94
C TYR A 624 57.35 43.45 -109.76
N ALA A 625 58.41 43.67 -109.01
CA ALA A 625 58.43 44.71 -108.00
C ALA A 625 58.74 46.07 -108.66
N ASN A 626 57.91 47.07 -108.39
CA ASN A 626 58.28 48.44 -108.70
C ASN A 626 59.36 48.95 -107.73
N SER A 627 59.81 50.19 -107.91
CA SER A 627 60.87 50.78 -107.06
C SER A 627 60.54 50.90 -105.55
N GLN A 628 59.30 50.68 -105.15
CA GLN A 628 58.84 50.68 -103.75
C GLN A 628 58.68 49.25 -103.18
N GLY A 629 58.95 48.23 -103.99
CA GLY A 629 58.75 46.83 -103.63
C GLY A 629 57.28 46.41 -103.59
N ALA A 630 56.41 47.09 -104.36
CA ALA A 630 55.03 46.66 -104.59
C ALA A 630 54.94 45.90 -105.91
N CYS A 631 54.16 44.82 -105.93
CA CYS A 631 54.05 43.95 -107.09
C CYS A 631 53.14 44.55 -108.18
N VAL A 632 53.70 44.79 -109.36
CA VAL A 632 53.09 45.42 -110.54
C VAL A 632 53.23 44.52 -111.77
N SER A 633 52.29 44.65 -112.71
CA SER A 633 52.20 43.80 -113.91
C SER A 633 53.20 44.16 -115.00
N VAL A 634 53.90 45.29 -114.85
CA VAL A 634 54.86 45.81 -115.82
C VAL A 634 56.28 45.39 -115.41
N ASP A 635 57.07 44.88 -116.36
CA ASP A 635 58.47 44.55 -116.11
C ASP A 635 59.30 45.82 -115.92
N CYS A 636 59.48 46.21 -114.66
CA CYS A 636 60.24 47.38 -114.29
C CYS A 636 61.74 47.29 -114.54
N SER A 637 62.22 46.14 -115.03
CA SER A 637 63.60 45.92 -115.45
C SER A 637 63.81 46.05 -116.97
N GLN A 638 62.75 46.33 -117.75
CA GLN A 638 62.86 46.50 -119.20
C GLN A 638 63.80 47.66 -119.58
N THR A 639 64.61 47.47 -120.62
CA THR A 639 65.64 48.46 -121.03
C THR A 639 65.24 49.28 -122.27
N SER A 640 64.11 48.94 -122.90
CA SER A 640 63.56 49.67 -124.05
C SER A 640 62.07 49.37 -124.19
N GLY A 641 61.33 50.21 -124.93
CA GLY A 641 59.89 50.08 -125.12
C GLY A 641 59.06 50.78 -124.03
N TRP A 642 59.70 51.61 -123.20
CA TRP A 642 59.01 52.38 -122.17
C TRP A 642 57.95 53.29 -122.78
N VAL A 643 56.73 53.20 -122.25
CA VAL A 643 55.68 54.20 -122.43
C VAL A 643 55.39 54.90 -121.09
N ASP A 644 54.76 56.08 -121.13
CA ASP A 644 54.48 56.86 -119.92
C ASP A 644 53.74 56.05 -118.84
N SER A 645 52.83 55.15 -119.23
CA SER A 645 52.13 54.26 -118.28
C SER A 645 53.07 53.29 -117.55
N ASP A 646 54.07 52.77 -118.26
CA ASP A 646 55.05 51.85 -117.70
C ASP A 646 55.96 52.60 -116.74
N CYS A 647 56.41 53.79 -117.14
CA CYS A 647 57.23 54.67 -116.30
C CYS A 647 56.49 55.07 -115.02
N GLN A 648 55.21 55.44 -115.10
CA GLN A 648 54.39 55.76 -113.93
C GLN A 648 54.21 54.56 -112.99
N THR A 649 54.09 53.35 -113.54
CA THR A 649 53.89 52.12 -112.75
C THR A 649 55.18 51.66 -112.07
N CYS A 650 56.30 51.71 -112.78
CA CYS A 650 57.59 51.18 -112.34
C CYS A 650 58.45 52.18 -111.59
N ASN A 651 58.34 53.46 -111.93
CA ASN A 651 59.05 54.54 -111.28
C ASN A 651 58.17 55.80 -111.22
N PRO A 652 57.21 55.86 -110.26
CA PRO A 652 56.28 56.98 -110.13
C PRO A 652 56.93 58.37 -110.05
N GLY A 653 58.22 58.45 -109.67
CA GLY A 653 58.99 59.69 -109.61
C GLY A 653 59.53 60.19 -110.96
N ALA A 654 59.50 59.39 -112.01
CA ALA A 654 59.92 59.74 -113.37
C ALA A 654 58.89 59.20 -114.38
N PRO A 655 57.70 59.79 -114.49
CA PRO A 655 56.55 59.15 -115.15
C PRO A 655 56.54 59.27 -116.68
N TYR A 656 57.52 59.94 -117.29
CA TYR A 656 57.51 60.20 -118.74
C TYR A 656 58.58 59.40 -119.45
N ALA A 657 58.20 58.63 -120.46
CA ALA A 657 59.14 57.91 -121.30
C ALA A 657 59.91 58.88 -122.21
N SER A 658 61.15 58.53 -122.52
CA SER A 658 61.95 59.18 -123.52
C SER A 658 61.32 59.01 -124.90
N SER A 659 61.56 59.95 -125.83
CA SER A 659 60.98 59.87 -127.17
C SER A 659 61.42 58.63 -127.97
N ASP A 660 62.56 58.05 -127.61
CA ASP A 660 63.09 56.79 -128.16
C ASP A 660 62.70 55.55 -127.33
N GLY A 661 61.93 55.73 -126.24
CA GLY A 661 61.42 54.64 -125.39
C GLY A 661 62.49 53.89 -124.59
N THR A 662 63.69 54.45 -124.44
CA THR A 662 64.85 53.79 -123.78
C THR A 662 64.99 54.14 -122.29
N SER A 663 64.33 55.19 -121.82
CA SER A 663 64.46 55.65 -120.42
C SER A 663 63.23 56.41 -119.94
N CYS A 664 63.07 56.53 -118.62
CA CYS A 664 62.02 57.33 -118.00
C CYS A 664 62.63 58.60 -117.37
N PHE A 665 62.01 59.76 -117.59
CA PHE A 665 62.48 61.07 -117.15
C PHE A 665 61.42 61.84 -116.34
N ALA A 666 61.90 62.80 -115.55
CA ALA A 666 61.07 63.81 -114.91
C ALA A 666 61.06 65.10 -115.76
N THR A 667 59.88 65.71 -116.00
CA THR A 667 59.62 66.84 -116.91
C THR A 667 60.11 68.21 -116.41
N THR A 668 61.43 68.41 -116.24
CA THR A 668 61.94 69.70 -115.71
C THR A 668 62.81 70.57 -116.65
N ASN A 669 63.07 70.19 -117.92
CA ASN A 669 64.05 70.93 -118.76
C ASN A 669 63.57 71.55 -120.09
N SER A 670 62.30 71.46 -120.48
CA SER A 670 61.85 71.97 -121.80
C SER A 670 61.67 73.51 -121.87
N VAL A 671 61.53 74.21 -120.74
CA VAL A 671 61.25 75.66 -120.70
C VAL A 671 62.52 76.54 -120.78
N ILE A 672 63.70 75.99 -120.49
CA ILE A 672 64.97 76.76 -120.47
C ILE A 672 65.55 76.94 -121.88
N LEU A 673 65.35 75.98 -122.79
CA LEU A 673 65.93 76.04 -124.15
C LEU A 673 65.23 77.06 -125.08
N THR A 674 63.95 77.34 -124.87
CA THR A 674 63.20 78.34 -125.65
C THR A 674 63.56 79.79 -125.28
N PHE A 675 63.99 80.03 -124.04
CA PHE A 675 64.44 81.36 -123.59
C PHE A 675 65.85 81.72 -124.10
N SER A 676 66.75 80.73 -124.21
CA SER A 676 68.13 80.95 -124.70
C SER A 676 68.18 81.25 -126.21
N LEU A 677 67.25 80.72 -127.01
CA LEU A 677 67.22 80.95 -128.47
C LEU A 677 66.71 82.37 -128.82
N ILE A 678 65.77 82.92 -128.04
CA ILE A 678 65.24 84.28 -128.23
C ILE A 678 66.27 85.34 -127.79
N PHE A 679 67.07 85.07 -126.76
CA PHE A 679 68.11 85.99 -126.28
C PHE A 679 69.31 86.09 -127.26
N ILE A 680 69.64 85.01 -127.98
CA ILE A 680 70.71 85.00 -129.00
C ILE A 680 70.28 85.73 -130.29
N ILE A 681 68.99 85.67 -130.66
CA ILE A 681 68.45 86.41 -131.82
C ILE A 681 68.40 87.93 -131.55
N PHE A 682 68.20 88.36 -130.30
CA PHE A 682 68.18 89.78 -129.92
C PHE A 682 69.57 90.45 -129.86
N ILE A 683 70.68 89.69 -129.81
CA ILE A 683 72.06 90.22 -129.79
C ILE A 683 72.66 90.32 -131.21
N LEU A 684 72.04 89.67 -132.21
CA LEU A 684 72.52 89.62 -133.59
C LEU A 684 71.78 90.56 -134.57
N ILE A 685 70.98 91.52 -134.07
CA ILE A 685 70.36 92.62 -134.85
C ILE A 685 70.88 93.96 -134.38
#